data_AF-A0AAX6M8Z7-F1
#
_entry.id   AF-A0AAX6M8Z7-F1
#
_cell.length_a   1.000
_cell.length_b   1.000
_cell.length_c   1.000
_cell.angle_alpha   90.00
_cell.angle_beta   90.00
_cell.angle_gamma   90.00
#
_symmetry.space_group_name_H-M   'P 1'
#
loop_
_entity.id
_entity.type
_entity.pdbx_description
1 polymer ?
#
loop_
_entity_poly.entity_id
_entity_poly.type
_entity_poly.pdbx_seq_one_letter_code
_entity_poly.pdbx_strand_id
1 'polypeptide(L)'
;MRLLNPKILNPRLQSLNLRDLKLPDLWDLRQHKPTPAIGYKAGHEITIHGFIGKRRDVSANLSFCEINNAYDFGPQNGVQIVSSWKDDGSLQFNAHKDLLSIPNFSPVLVIGTLQEPPENATKPGEPRRWDLKLRSIHCLNPFPKDIIVSKDAVWPPSQRYLQIRFDPLLRDRLRLRSNIQAVISRQLLSKRFIEVETPLLFKSTPEGAREFLVPTRRQGYAYALPQSPQQYKQMLMASGITRYFQFAKCFRDEDHRADRQPEFTQLDIEMAFANSTDVMRLVSSLVERIFHHFHSRWSPTEINGIQHPVYVGVEQGPKTKKPKKGDATEDFWDRDEGDWAEEADFPEEDQEVSEKKFGIWEGKKRYPKLEFKDIKFMTYTKAMKHFGTDKPDLRINAPYFTNIRGANNIKPPKDFVEKISNFTNPFVECFKVRLGLSPRDAGKFIRKFMDSLPNLTTVKLNPECTPGVFVFDSGQPLNGLSALGHESAERFVKFTETEGSRFDGCKDGDIIIFHARPRTLLQGGSTDIGRLRNAIYHAAVQEGLIPKDNSFHVVWVHQFPLFTPNEDNGDPGQGGTAGFSSTHHPFTAPLTVKDFFCAKDKPFNVKADNYDLVINGVEVGGGSRRIHAARHQDWILRDVLKMTDEGMAQFSHLLEALRAGCPPHAGFAFGFDRLIAVMCDVPSVRDVIAFPKNNKGEDQMVGSPAKITPEQRKTYHIFQELEPESEVAESESKPVAEPEVESKLESEPAESESSKVSEPELESTSEPEPEVESKSETEPVEPESEPAETESKPESEQKSE
;
A
#
# COMPACT_ATOMS: atom_id res chain seq x y z
N MET A 1 40.62 18.34 13.99
CA MET A 1 40.76 17.75 15.34
C MET A 1 40.69 18.74 16.52
N ARG A 2 40.80 20.07 16.35
CA ARG A 2 40.77 21.06 17.46
C ARG A 2 39.37 21.51 17.93
N LEU A 3 38.29 20.83 17.54
CA LEU A 3 36.90 21.30 17.78
C LEU A 3 36.09 20.44 18.78
N LEU A 4 36.68 19.44 19.43
CA LEU A 4 35.95 18.59 20.37
C LEU A 4 36.24 19.02 21.82
N ASN A 5 35.20 19.52 22.50
CA ASN A 5 35.24 19.85 23.91
C ASN A 5 35.32 18.57 24.76
N PRO A 6 36.41 18.31 25.51
CA PRO A 6 36.64 17.06 26.23
C PRO A 6 35.59 16.73 27.29
N LYS A 7 34.85 17.74 27.78
CA LYS A 7 33.84 17.59 28.83
C LYS A 7 32.53 16.92 28.36
N ILE A 8 32.37 16.70 27.05
CA ILE A 8 31.14 16.15 26.44
C ILE A 8 31.32 14.66 26.03
N LEU A 9 32.55 14.12 26.08
CA LEU A 9 32.78 12.72 25.73
C LEU A 9 32.39 11.78 26.87
N ASN A 10 31.60 10.74 26.51
CA ASN A 10 31.26 9.59 27.35
C ASN A 10 32.50 9.11 28.14
N PRO A 11 32.41 8.83 29.45
CA PRO A 11 33.54 8.35 30.25
C PRO A 11 34.24 7.10 29.68
N ARG A 12 33.52 6.25 28.93
CA ARG A 12 34.10 5.10 28.20
C ARG A 12 34.95 5.48 26.98
N LEU A 13 34.77 6.68 26.42
CA LEU A 13 35.57 7.22 25.31
C LEU A 13 36.78 8.02 25.82
N GLN A 14 36.77 8.49 27.07
CA GLN A 14 37.91 9.19 27.68
C GLN A 14 39.08 8.23 27.99
N SER A 15 38.81 6.93 28.16
CA SER A 15 39.84 5.89 28.28
C SER A 15 40.40 5.41 26.93
N LEU A 16 39.78 5.79 25.80
CA LEU A 16 40.37 5.59 24.48
C LEU A 16 41.33 6.73 24.18
N ASN A 17 42.62 6.44 24.27
CA ASN A 17 43.65 7.34 23.81
C ASN A 17 43.51 7.50 22.28
N LEU A 18 42.94 8.62 21.83
CA LEU A 18 42.66 8.92 20.42
C LEU A 18 43.93 8.89 19.53
N ARG A 19 45.12 8.93 20.12
CA ARG A 19 46.41 8.77 19.42
C ARG A 19 46.74 7.30 19.09
N ASP A 20 46.13 6.35 19.81
CA ASP A 20 46.27 4.90 19.57
C ASP A 20 45.24 4.38 18.55
N LEU A 21 44.23 5.19 18.23
CA LEU A 21 43.44 5.07 17.01
C LEU A 21 44.33 5.47 15.81
N LYS A 22 45.28 4.60 15.47
CA LYS A 22 45.76 4.52 14.09
C LYS A 22 44.53 4.17 13.27
N LEU A 23 43.85 5.17 12.69
CA LEU A 23 42.95 4.92 11.57
C LEU A 23 43.79 4.12 10.57
N PRO A 24 43.50 2.83 10.35
CA PRO A 24 44.28 2.05 9.41
C PRO A 24 44.23 2.77 8.05
N ASP A 25 45.34 2.75 7.29
CA ASP A 25 45.39 3.26 5.90
C ASP A 25 44.21 2.74 5.03
N LEU A 26 43.58 1.63 5.46
CA LEU A 26 42.39 1.00 4.89
C LEU A 26 41.08 1.79 5.00
N TRP A 27 41.00 2.87 5.80
CA TRP A 27 39.83 3.77 5.73
C TRP A 27 39.80 4.55 4.40
N ASP A 28 40.97 4.71 3.76
CA ASP A 28 41.08 5.32 2.44
C ASP A 28 40.92 4.27 1.32
N LEU A 29 39.68 3.81 1.13
CA LEU A 29 39.31 2.94 0.01
C LEU A 29 39.58 3.56 -1.38
N ARG A 30 39.99 4.83 -1.49
CA ARG A 30 40.30 5.48 -2.78
C ARG A 30 41.58 4.91 -3.41
N GLN A 31 42.50 4.39 -2.61
CA GLN A 31 43.75 3.79 -3.10
C GLN A 31 43.56 2.38 -3.68
N HIS A 32 42.49 1.71 -3.28
CA HIS A 32 42.16 0.34 -3.70
C HIS A 32 40.75 0.30 -4.27
N LYS A 33 40.56 0.92 -5.45
CA LYS A 33 39.25 0.92 -6.09
C LYS A 33 38.86 -0.51 -6.47
N PRO A 34 37.61 -0.94 -6.21
CA PRO A 34 37.14 -2.25 -6.64
C PRO A 34 37.19 -2.34 -8.16
N THR A 35 37.65 -3.46 -8.69
CA THR A 35 37.65 -3.73 -10.13
C THR A 35 36.21 -3.98 -10.56
N PRO A 36 35.66 -3.22 -11.52
CA PRO A 36 34.32 -3.48 -12.05
C PRO A 36 34.23 -4.88 -12.66
N ALA A 37 33.11 -5.58 -12.46
CA ALA A 37 32.91 -6.93 -12.96
C ALA A 37 33.01 -7.07 -14.48
N ILE A 38 32.66 -6.02 -15.23
CA ILE A 38 32.87 -5.93 -16.69
C ILE A 38 34.35 -6.09 -17.09
N GLY A 39 35.27 -5.83 -16.17
CA GLY A 39 36.71 -5.98 -16.35
C GLY A 39 37.27 -7.35 -15.95
N TYR A 40 36.44 -8.28 -15.48
CA TYR A 40 36.91 -9.59 -15.00
C TYR A 40 37.44 -10.44 -16.16
N LYS A 41 38.67 -10.91 -15.99
CA LYS A 41 39.39 -11.76 -16.95
C LYS A 41 40.30 -12.72 -16.19
N ALA A 42 40.38 -13.96 -16.67
CA ALA A 42 41.33 -14.93 -16.12
C ALA A 42 42.77 -14.37 -16.19
N GLY A 43 43.56 -14.66 -15.16
CA GLY A 43 44.94 -14.21 -15.01
C GLY A 43 45.12 -12.75 -14.58
N HIS A 44 44.05 -11.95 -14.51
CA HIS A 44 44.15 -10.56 -14.07
C HIS A 44 44.02 -10.44 -12.56
N GLU A 45 44.83 -9.56 -11.97
CA GLU A 45 44.66 -9.15 -10.58
C GLU A 45 43.47 -8.20 -10.47
N ILE A 46 42.64 -8.43 -9.48
CA ILE A 46 41.47 -7.60 -9.18
C ILE A 46 41.40 -7.28 -7.70
N THR A 47 40.70 -6.18 -7.40
CA THR A 47 40.31 -5.81 -6.04
C THR A 47 38.80 -5.97 -5.89
N ILE A 48 38.35 -6.64 -4.83
CA ILE A 48 36.92 -6.81 -4.49
C ILE A 48 36.69 -6.24 -3.10
N HIS A 49 35.65 -5.42 -2.96
CA HIS A 49 35.08 -5.07 -1.67
C HIS A 49 33.76 -5.80 -1.50
N GLY A 50 33.56 -6.43 -0.36
CA GLY A 50 32.38 -7.25 -0.13
C GLY A 50 32.33 -7.85 1.25
N PHE A 51 31.45 -8.82 1.44
CA PHE A 51 31.33 -9.58 2.67
C PHE A 51 31.77 -11.02 2.42
N ILE A 52 32.68 -11.55 3.24
CA ILE A 52 33.03 -12.97 3.15
C ILE A 52 31.85 -13.84 3.59
N GLY A 53 31.62 -14.95 2.93
CA GLY A 53 30.62 -15.94 3.27
C GLY A 53 31.09 -16.89 4.37
N LYS A 54 30.52 -18.09 4.38
CA LYS A 54 31.05 -19.18 5.22
C LYS A 54 32.33 -19.72 4.62
N ARG A 55 33.41 -19.73 5.40
CA ARG A 55 34.66 -20.37 5.03
C ARG A 55 34.55 -21.90 5.17
N ARG A 56 35.15 -22.63 4.22
CA ARG A 56 35.29 -24.08 4.20
C ARG A 56 36.78 -24.42 4.14
N ASP A 57 37.29 -24.97 5.24
CA ASP A 57 38.69 -25.38 5.39
C ASP A 57 38.83 -26.85 4.98
N VAL A 58 39.59 -27.14 3.92
CA VAL A 58 39.75 -28.49 3.35
C VAL A 58 40.99 -29.19 3.91
N SER A 59 42.06 -28.42 4.14
CA SER A 59 43.29 -28.86 4.81
C SER A 59 43.91 -27.69 5.56
N ALA A 60 44.99 -27.93 6.30
CA ALA A 60 45.76 -26.86 6.96
C ALA A 60 46.32 -25.81 5.98
N ASN A 61 46.36 -26.12 4.68
CA ASN A 61 46.91 -25.27 3.64
C ASN A 61 45.96 -24.94 2.49
N LEU A 62 44.67 -25.24 2.62
CA LEU A 62 43.67 -24.97 1.60
C LEU A 62 42.31 -24.62 2.20
N SER A 63 41.82 -23.42 1.88
CA SER A 63 40.50 -22.93 2.28
C SER A 63 39.77 -22.26 1.12
N PHE A 64 38.44 -22.40 1.12
CA PHE A 64 37.53 -21.76 0.19
C PHE A 64 36.57 -20.83 0.94
N CYS A 65 36.27 -19.67 0.37
CA CYS A 65 35.28 -18.76 0.93
C CYS A 65 34.57 -17.97 -0.17
N GLU A 66 33.24 -17.99 -0.22
CA GLU A 66 32.51 -17.12 -1.16
C GLU A 66 32.63 -15.65 -0.73
N ILE A 67 32.66 -14.72 -1.68
CA ILE A 67 32.56 -13.29 -1.39
C ILE A 67 31.32 -12.70 -2.06
N ASN A 68 30.47 -12.08 -1.24
CA ASN A 68 29.35 -11.28 -1.71
C ASN A 68 29.86 -9.90 -2.09
N ASN A 69 30.03 -9.66 -3.40
CA ASN A 69 30.50 -8.40 -3.94
C ASN A 69 29.51 -7.26 -3.60
N ALA A 70 30.02 -6.15 -3.06
CA ALA A 70 29.19 -4.99 -2.72
C ALA A 70 28.62 -4.26 -3.95
N TYR A 71 29.24 -4.43 -5.13
CA TYR A 71 28.96 -3.67 -6.34
C TYR A 71 28.34 -4.49 -7.48
N ASP A 72 28.13 -5.79 -7.27
CA ASP A 72 27.61 -6.67 -8.32
C ASP A 72 26.36 -7.40 -7.82
N PHE A 73 25.24 -7.11 -8.47
CA PHE A 73 23.90 -7.52 -8.04
C PHE A 73 23.36 -8.59 -8.98
N GLY A 74 23.63 -9.84 -8.65
CA GLY A 74 23.07 -11.00 -9.32
C GLY A 74 23.93 -12.24 -9.11
N PRO A 75 23.38 -13.44 -9.27
CA PRO A 75 24.12 -14.69 -9.10
C PRO A 75 25.17 -14.92 -10.21
N GLN A 76 25.16 -14.07 -11.25
CA GLN A 76 25.89 -14.19 -12.53
C GLN A 76 27.42 -14.05 -12.42
N ASN A 77 27.94 -13.41 -11.36
CA ASN A 77 29.37 -13.08 -11.21
C ASN A 77 29.92 -13.48 -9.83
N GLY A 78 29.42 -14.57 -9.24
CA GLY A 78 29.88 -15.05 -7.94
C GLY A 78 31.39 -15.32 -7.94
N VAL A 79 32.11 -14.80 -6.93
CA VAL A 79 33.55 -15.03 -6.77
C VAL A 79 33.78 -15.90 -5.54
N GLN A 80 34.58 -16.96 -5.70
CA GLN A 80 35.06 -17.80 -4.62
C GLN A 80 36.54 -17.49 -4.37
N ILE A 81 36.87 -17.08 -3.15
CA ILE A 81 38.24 -16.94 -2.69
C ILE A 81 38.83 -18.35 -2.53
N VAL A 82 39.95 -18.60 -3.19
CA VAL A 82 40.77 -19.80 -3.05
C VAL A 82 42.07 -19.40 -2.37
N SER A 83 42.25 -19.82 -1.13
CA SER A 83 43.45 -19.56 -0.34
C SER A 83 44.26 -20.84 -0.18
N SER A 84 45.45 -20.89 -0.78
CA SER A 84 46.33 -22.05 -0.69
C SER A 84 47.80 -21.65 -0.56
N TRP A 85 48.56 -22.44 0.20
CA TRP A 85 49.99 -22.21 0.43
C TRP A 85 50.79 -23.53 0.44
N LYS A 86 52.09 -23.43 0.17
CA LYS A 86 53.02 -24.57 0.14
C LYS A 86 54.15 -24.41 1.16
N ASP A 87 54.74 -23.21 1.20
CA ASP A 87 55.87 -22.89 2.06
C ASP A 87 55.41 -22.02 3.24
N ASP A 88 55.84 -22.40 4.45
CA ASP A 88 55.61 -21.61 5.68
C ASP A 88 56.31 -20.24 5.55
N GLY A 89 55.66 -19.18 6.04
CA GLY A 89 56.15 -17.80 5.96
C GLY A 89 56.00 -17.12 4.58
N SER A 90 55.49 -17.82 3.55
CA SER A 90 55.19 -17.21 2.24
C SER A 90 54.10 -16.12 2.32
N LEU A 91 54.02 -15.26 1.30
CA LEU A 91 52.93 -14.26 1.22
C LEU A 91 51.55 -14.94 1.21
N GLN A 92 51.43 -16.09 0.56
CA GLN A 92 50.21 -16.88 0.53
C GLN A 92 49.89 -17.49 1.90
N PHE A 93 50.89 -17.93 2.65
CA PHE A 93 50.73 -18.39 4.03
C PHE A 93 50.19 -17.26 4.92
N ASN A 94 50.74 -16.05 4.81
CA ASN A 94 50.25 -14.90 5.57
C ASN A 94 48.81 -14.52 5.20
N ALA A 95 48.49 -14.44 3.91
CA ALA A 95 47.12 -14.16 3.46
C ALA A 95 46.13 -15.26 3.88
N HIS A 96 46.57 -16.52 3.95
CA HIS A 96 45.77 -17.63 4.48
C HIS A 96 45.52 -17.47 5.98
N LYS A 97 46.56 -17.15 6.76
CA LYS A 97 46.44 -16.86 8.19
C LYS A 97 45.50 -15.68 8.46
N ASP A 98 45.59 -14.63 7.66
CA ASP A 98 44.69 -13.48 7.73
C ASP A 98 43.25 -13.92 7.47
N LEU A 99 42.99 -14.66 6.38
CA LEU A 99 41.66 -15.22 6.10
C LEU A 99 41.11 -16.07 7.26
N LEU A 100 41.96 -16.89 7.91
CA LEU A 100 41.57 -17.71 9.05
C LEU A 100 41.16 -16.89 10.27
N SER A 101 41.82 -15.75 10.49
CA SER A 101 41.57 -14.83 11.62
C SER A 101 40.26 -14.04 11.49
N ILE A 102 39.76 -13.86 10.26
CA ILE A 102 38.58 -13.03 9.98
C ILE A 102 37.30 -13.84 10.27
N PRO A 103 36.38 -13.32 11.10
CA PRO A 103 35.08 -13.94 11.31
C PRO A 103 34.26 -13.99 10.01
N ASN A 104 33.51 -15.08 9.79
CA ASN A 104 32.55 -15.19 8.68
C ASN A 104 31.63 -13.96 8.63
N PHE A 105 31.18 -13.57 7.44
CA PHE A 105 30.34 -12.39 7.23
C PHE A 105 31.01 -11.05 7.54
N SER A 106 32.32 -10.99 7.77
CA SER A 106 32.99 -9.68 7.92
C SER A 106 33.06 -8.96 6.56
N PRO A 107 32.83 -7.63 6.49
CA PRO A 107 33.25 -6.83 5.35
C PRO A 107 34.77 -6.88 5.17
N VAL A 108 35.20 -7.08 3.94
CA VAL A 108 36.60 -7.24 3.56
C VAL A 108 36.95 -6.48 2.29
N LEU A 109 38.23 -6.17 2.17
CA LEU A 109 38.91 -5.85 0.93
C LEU A 109 39.78 -7.04 0.55
N VAL A 110 39.57 -7.58 -0.65
CA VAL A 110 40.29 -8.76 -1.17
C VAL A 110 41.03 -8.37 -2.43
N ILE A 111 42.31 -8.73 -2.52
CA ILE A 111 43.11 -8.64 -3.74
C ILE A 111 43.56 -10.04 -4.11
N GLY A 112 43.44 -10.38 -5.39
CA GLY A 112 43.91 -11.64 -5.90
C GLY A 112 43.77 -11.76 -7.40
N THR A 113 44.27 -12.88 -7.94
CA THR A 113 44.24 -13.16 -9.37
C THR A 113 43.04 -14.03 -9.72
N LEU A 114 42.22 -13.58 -10.66
CA LEU A 114 41.08 -14.35 -11.17
C LEU A 114 41.53 -15.58 -11.97
N GLN A 115 40.80 -16.67 -11.82
CA GLN A 115 40.97 -17.93 -12.54
C GLN A 115 39.60 -18.47 -12.94
N GLU A 116 39.57 -19.23 -14.02
CA GLU A 116 38.38 -20.00 -14.37
C GLU A 116 38.23 -21.14 -13.34
N PRO A 117 37.00 -21.42 -12.89
CA PRO A 117 36.77 -22.53 -12.00
C PRO A 117 37.10 -23.85 -12.71
N PRO A 118 37.46 -24.92 -11.98
CA PRO A 118 37.68 -26.24 -12.57
C PRO A 118 36.48 -26.70 -13.40
N GLU A 119 36.69 -27.46 -14.47
CA GLU A 119 35.62 -27.95 -15.36
C GLU A 119 34.47 -28.67 -14.61
N ASN A 120 34.79 -29.31 -13.49
CA ASN A 120 33.84 -30.07 -12.67
C ASN A 120 33.15 -29.24 -11.57
N ALA A 121 33.50 -27.96 -11.43
CA ALA A 121 33.04 -27.11 -10.33
C ALA A 121 31.74 -26.35 -10.63
N THR A 122 31.33 -26.28 -11.90
CA THR A 122 30.12 -25.56 -12.34
C THR A 122 29.12 -26.57 -12.90
N LYS A 123 27.92 -26.66 -12.34
CA LYS A 123 26.87 -27.53 -12.92
C LYS A 123 26.34 -26.90 -14.21
N PRO A 124 25.87 -27.70 -15.20
CA PRO A 124 25.19 -27.16 -16.38
C PRO A 124 24.03 -26.25 -15.96
N GLY A 125 24.03 -24.99 -16.42
CA GLY A 125 23.02 -23.99 -16.09
C GLY A 125 23.29 -23.13 -14.85
N GLU A 126 24.36 -23.37 -14.09
CA GLU A 126 24.79 -22.46 -13.03
C GLU A 126 25.54 -21.24 -13.61
N PRO A 127 25.34 -20.04 -13.07
CA PRO A 127 26.02 -18.83 -13.53
C PRO A 127 27.55 -18.97 -13.41
N ARG A 128 28.27 -18.31 -14.32
CA ARG A 128 29.74 -18.36 -14.39
C ARG A 128 30.33 -17.83 -13.08
N ARG A 129 30.92 -18.73 -12.29
CA ARG A 129 31.64 -18.38 -11.06
C ARG A 129 33.11 -18.16 -11.38
N TRP A 130 33.78 -17.31 -10.62
CA TRP A 130 35.22 -17.11 -10.71
C TRP A 130 35.91 -17.63 -9.45
N ASP A 131 37.06 -18.27 -9.62
CA ASP A 131 37.97 -18.51 -8.51
C ASP A 131 38.97 -17.35 -8.42
N LEU A 132 39.11 -16.75 -7.23
CA LEU A 132 40.10 -15.72 -6.95
C LEU A 132 41.19 -16.33 -6.09
N LYS A 133 42.39 -16.49 -6.67
CA LYS A 133 43.58 -16.92 -5.94
C LYS A 133 44.03 -15.80 -5.02
N LEU A 134 43.90 -16.03 -3.72
CA LEU A 134 44.10 -15.01 -2.70
C LEU A 134 45.55 -14.49 -2.69
N ARG A 135 45.71 -13.16 -2.80
CA ARG A 135 47.00 -12.48 -2.60
C ARG A 135 47.03 -11.74 -1.26
N SER A 136 45.98 -10.99 -0.93
CA SER A 136 45.85 -10.31 0.35
C SER A 136 44.38 -10.11 0.71
N ILE A 137 44.06 -10.13 2.00
CA ILE A 137 42.73 -9.84 2.51
C ILE A 137 42.84 -8.95 3.74
N HIS A 138 41.97 -7.95 3.80
CA HIS A 138 41.91 -7.02 4.92
C HIS A 138 40.50 -7.00 5.48
N CYS A 139 40.38 -7.24 6.79
CA CYS A 139 39.13 -7.05 7.50
C CYS A 139 38.85 -5.56 7.67
N LEU A 140 37.73 -5.09 7.13
CA LEU A 140 37.32 -3.69 7.29
C LEU A 140 36.58 -3.48 8.61
N ASN A 141 35.80 -4.48 9.03
CA ASN A 141 35.13 -4.51 10.31
C ASN A 141 34.77 -5.97 10.66
N PRO A 142 35.22 -6.55 11.78
CA PRO A 142 34.92 -7.93 12.10
C PRO A 142 33.42 -8.13 12.42
N PHE A 143 32.83 -9.19 11.88
CA PHE A 143 31.46 -9.59 12.24
C PHE A 143 31.42 -10.18 13.65
N PRO A 144 30.45 -9.79 14.50
CA PRO A 144 30.36 -10.28 15.87
C PRO A 144 30.15 -11.81 15.94
N LYS A 145 30.81 -12.48 16.90
CA LYS A 145 30.74 -13.94 17.06
C LYS A 145 29.48 -14.43 17.78
N ASP A 146 28.84 -13.54 18.53
CA ASP A 146 27.58 -13.76 19.24
C ASP A 146 26.36 -13.78 18.31
N ILE A 147 26.50 -13.27 17.08
CA ILE A 147 25.46 -13.33 16.06
C ILE A 147 25.60 -14.65 15.26
N ILE A 148 24.71 -15.60 15.53
CA ILE A 148 24.73 -16.92 14.87
C ILE A 148 23.94 -16.87 13.56
N VAL A 149 24.63 -17.09 12.43
CA VAL A 149 24.01 -17.15 11.09
C VAL A 149 23.94 -18.61 10.60
N SER A 150 22.75 -19.18 10.69
CA SER A 150 22.41 -20.51 10.15
C SER A 150 21.42 -20.39 8.98
N LYS A 151 21.10 -21.51 8.32
CA LYS A 151 20.07 -21.53 7.28
C LYS A 151 18.67 -21.26 7.84
N ASP A 152 18.46 -21.67 9.10
CA ASP A 152 17.18 -21.53 9.82
C ASP A 152 17.15 -20.29 10.72
N ALA A 153 18.14 -19.38 10.58
CA ALA A 153 18.20 -18.17 11.38
C ALA A 153 17.04 -17.24 11.00
N VAL A 154 16.10 -17.08 11.94
CA VAL A 154 15.00 -16.12 11.82
C VAL A 154 15.39 -14.85 12.56
N TRP A 155 15.62 -13.79 11.80
CA TRP A 155 15.94 -12.48 12.36
C TRP A 155 14.63 -11.77 12.76
N PRO A 156 14.51 -11.26 13.99
CA PRO A 156 13.35 -10.49 14.41
C PRO A 156 13.30 -9.13 13.69
N PRO A 157 12.14 -8.44 13.64
CA PRO A 157 12.05 -7.12 13.04
C PRO A 157 12.96 -6.06 13.69
N SER A 158 13.33 -6.23 14.96
CA SER A 158 14.33 -5.39 15.65
C SER A 158 15.73 -5.50 15.05
N GLN A 159 16.00 -6.55 14.28
CA GLN A 159 17.24 -6.78 13.55
C GLN A 159 17.00 -6.71 12.03
N ARG A 160 16.18 -5.74 11.57
CA ARG A 160 15.84 -5.54 10.15
C ARG A 160 17.06 -5.44 9.24
N TYR A 161 18.16 -4.86 9.71
CA TYR A 161 19.42 -4.79 8.97
C TYR A 161 20.03 -6.19 8.70
N LEU A 162 19.88 -7.15 9.63
CA LEU A 162 20.29 -8.55 9.42
C LEU A 162 19.31 -9.28 8.50
N GLN A 163 18.01 -9.02 8.61
CA GLN A 163 17.01 -9.50 7.64
C GLN A 163 17.41 -9.08 6.22
N ILE A 164 17.60 -7.78 5.97
CA ILE A 164 18.01 -7.27 4.65
C ILE A 164 19.34 -7.88 4.21
N ARG A 165 20.28 -8.09 5.13
CA ARG A 165 21.61 -8.62 4.81
C ARG A 165 21.64 -10.11 4.50
N PHE A 166 20.78 -10.92 5.11
CA PHE A 166 20.82 -12.38 4.97
C PHE A 166 19.63 -12.96 4.22
N ASP A 167 18.57 -12.19 3.98
CA ASP A 167 17.46 -12.55 3.10
C ASP A 167 17.68 -11.98 1.68
N PRO A 168 18.14 -12.80 0.70
CA PRO A 168 18.29 -12.35 -0.68
C PRO A 168 16.97 -11.92 -1.32
N LEU A 169 15.85 -12.51 -0.92
CA LEU A 169 14.54 -12.23 -1.50
C LEU A 169 14.05 -10.85 -1.08
N LEU A 170 14.25 -10.47 0.18
CA LEU A 170 13.95 -9.11 0.63
C LEU A 170 14.78 -8.07 -0.14
N ARG A 171 16.07 -8.34 -0.40
CA ARG A 171 16.89 -7.44 -1.23
C ARG A 171 16.36 -7.34 -2.66
N ASP A 172 15.95 -8.46 -3.25
CA ASP A 172 15.40 -8.48 -4.60
C ASP A 172 14.08 -7.72 -4.71
N ARG A 173 13.21 -7.79 -3.70
CA ARG A 173 11.99 -6.96 -3.63
C ARG A 173 12.32 -5.47 -3.53
N LEU A 174 13.31 -5.08 -2.72
CA LEU A 174 13.76 -3.68 -2.64
C LEU A 174 14.39 -3.20 -3.95
N ARG A 175 15.12 -4.07 -4.66
CA ARG A 175 15.63 -3.78 -6.01
C ARG A 175 14.51 -3.65 -7.02
N LEU A 176 13.51 -4.54 -6.99
CA LEU A 176 12.35 -4.45 -7.87
C LEU A 176 11.66 -3.11 -7.67
N ARG A 177 11.36 -2.75 -6.43
CA ARG A 177 10.79 -1.43 -6.08
C ARG A 177 11.57 -0.29 -6.73
N SER A 178 12.89 -0.25 -6.55
CA SER A 178 13.74 0.81 -7.13
C SER A 178 13.73 0.81 -8.67
N ASN A 179 13.77 -0.37 -9.30
CA ASN A 179 13.75 -0.49 -10.77
C ASN A 179 12.40 -0.05 -11.35
N ILE A 180 11.28 -0.47 -10.74
CA ILE A 180 9.94 -0.07 -11.18
C ILE A 180 9.76 1.44 -11.04
N GLN A 181 10.20 2.04 -9.94
CA GLN A 181 10.21 3.50 -9.77
C GLN A 181 10.95 4.19 -10.92
N ALA A 182 12.17 3.74 -11.26
CA ALA A 182 12.95 4.30 -12.35
C ALA A 182 12.30 4.12 -13.74
N VAL A 183 11.64 2.97 -13.98
CA VAL A 183 10.90 2.72 -15.23
C VAL A 183 9.75 3.70 -15.38
N ILE A 184 8.95 3.89 -14.32
CA ILE A 184 7.81 4.80 -14.33
C ILE A 184 8.26 6.24 -14.52
N SER A 185 9.27 6.72 -13.75
CA SER A 185 9.78 8.08 -13.88
C SER A 185 10.23 8.37 -15.31
N ARG A 186 10.99 7.46 -15.94
CA ARG A 186 11.43 7.64 -17.34
C ARG A 186 10.25 7.75 -18.32
N GLN A 187 9.21 6.95 -18.13
CA GLN A 187 8.03 6.96 -19.01
C GLN A 187 7.16 8.20 -18.82
N LEU A 188 7.03 8.70 -17.59
CA LEU A 188 6.30 9.95 -17.33
C LEU A 188 7.08 11.15 -17.87
N LEU A 189 8.39 11.21 -17.64
CA LEU A 189 9.26 12.26 -18.19
C LEU A 189 9.23 12.30 -19.72
N SER A 190 9.25 11.14 -20.40
CA SER A 190 9.14 11.10 -21.86
C SER A 190 7.77 11.58 -22.38
N LYS A 191 6.74 11.52 -21.54
CA LYS A 191 5.39 12.08 -21.79
C LYS A 191 5.25 13.53 -21.31
N ARG A 192 6.36 14.25 -21.11
CA ARG A 192 6.43 15.66 -20.69
C ARG A 192 5.79 15.94 -19.33
N PHE A 193 5.71 14.93 -18.46
CA PHE A 193 5.42 15.18 -17.06
C PHE A 193 6.66 15.78 -16.39
N ILE A 194 6.44 16.61 -15.36
CA ILE A 194 7.49 17.07 -14.47
C ILE A 194 7.28 16.51 -13.06
N GLU A 195 8.38 16.10 -12.44
CA GLU A 195 8.38 15.69 -11.04
C GLU A 195 8.44 16.94 -10.16
N VAL A 196 7.45 17.14 -9.30
CA VAL A 196 7.39 18.30 -8.41
C VAL A 196 7.17 17.80 -6.98
N GLU A 197 8.04 18.21 -6.06
CA GLU A 197 7.89 17.91 -4.64
C GLU A 197 6.86 18.86 -4.01
N THR A 198 5.99 18.33 -3.15
CA THR A 198 4.97 19.11 -2.43
C THR A 198 5.26 19.11 -0.93
N PRO A 199 4.97 20.21 -0.20
CA PRO A 199 5.23 20.31 1.23
C PRO A 199 4.59 19.20 2.08
N LEU A 200 5.32 18.72 3.09
CA LEU A 200 4.83 17.75 4.08
C LEU A 200 4.28 18.39 5.37
N LEU A 201 4.68 19.61 5.69
CA LEU A 201 4.15 20.35 6.83
C LEU A 201 3.01 21.22 6.31
N PHE A 202 1.79 20.68 6.36
CA PHE A 202 0.60 21.35 5.84
C PHE A 202 -0.33 21.82 6.96
N LYS A 203 -1.42 22.49 6.61
CA LYS A 203 -2.49 22.77 7.57
C LYS A 203 -3.42 21.55 7.68
N SER A 204 -4.05 21.38 8.83
CA SER A 204 -5.05 20.33 9.04
C SER A 204 -6.28 20.58 8.18
N THR A 205 -6.81 19.52 7.55
CA THR A 205 -8.02 19.57 6.74
C THR A 205 -8.88 18.31 6.93
N PRO A 206 -10.22 18.44 6.93
CA PRO A 206 -11.15 17.32 7.13
C PRO A 206 -11.29 16.52 5.82
N GLU A 207 -10.24 15.78 5.46
CA GLU A 207 -10.15 15.04 4.20
C GLU A 207 -10.51 13.55 4.32
N GLY A 208 -10.95 13.09 5.48
CA GLY A 208 -11.54 11.76 5.68
C GLY A 208 -10.84 10.93 6.76
N ALA A 209 -9.51 10.74 6.69
CA ALA A 209 -8.79 10.02 7.75
C ALA A 209 -8.34 10.97 8.87
N ARG A 210 -7.94 10.42 10.02
CA ARG A 210 -7.21 11.19 11.04
C ARG A 210 -5.79 11.53 10.55
N GLU A 211 -5.35 12.74 10.87
CA GLU A 211 -4.05 13.28 10.47
C GLU A 211 -3.02 13.17 11.60
N PHE A 212 -1.74 12.97 11.25
CA PHE A 212 -0.65 13.15 12.20
C PHE A 212 -0.33 14.63 12.38
N LEU A 213 -0.32 15.09 13.63
CA LEU A 213 0.01 16.47 13.96
C LEU A 213 1.49 16.65 14.27
N VAL A 214 2.07 17.76 13.81
CA VAL A 214 3.44 18.18 14.09
C VAL A 214 3.38 19.50 14.86
N PRO A 215 3.58 19.49 16.20
CA PRO A 215 3.48 20.70 16.99
C PRO A 215 4.56 21.71 16.60
N THR A 216 4.19 22.99 16.60
CA THR A 216 5.14 24.08 16.37
C THR A 216 5.65 24.65 17.69
N ARG A 217 6.70 25.46 17.64
CA ARG A 217 7.14 26.25 18.80
C ARG A 217 6.19 27.40 19.13
N ARG A 218 5.27 27.72 18.23
CA ARG A 218 4.23 28.71 18.48
C ARG A 218 3.10 28.01 19.22
N GLN A 219 2.85 28.43 20.46
CA GLN A 219 1.80 27.87 21.29
C GLN A 219 0.45 27.90 20.58
N GLY A 220 -0.27 26.78 20.61
CA GLY A 220 -1.57 26.61 19.97
C GLY A 220 -1.55 26.30 18.46
N TYR A 221 -0.37 26.20 17.83
CA TYR A 221 -0.24 25.90 16.40
C TYR A 221 0.47 24.57 16.15
N ALA A 222 -0.08 23.78 15.23
CA ALA A 222 0.49 22.55 14.71
C ALA A 222 0.35 22.50 13.18
N TYR A 223 1.27 21.81 12.52
CA TYR A 223 1.06 21.34 11.15
C TYR A 223 0.35 19.98 11.18
N ALA A 224 -0.20 19.58 10.05
CA ALA A 224 -0.65 18.22 9.77
C ALA A 224 0.20 17.63 8.65
N LEU A 225 0.53 16.34 8.77
CA LEU A 225 1.14 15.59 7.68
C LEU A 225 0.07 15.20 6.65
N PRO A 226 0.33 15.38 5.34
CA PRO A 226 -0.69 15.21 4.32
C PRO A 226 -1.08 13.74 4.13
N GLN A 227 -2.38 13.50 3.96
CA GLN A 227 -2.91 12.17 3.58
C GLN A 227 -2.62 11.82 2.12
N SER A 228 -2.42 12.84 1.29
CA SER A 228 -1.97 12.80 -0.10
C SER A 228 -1.64 14.23 -0.57
N PRO A 229 -0.92 14.43 -1.69
CA PRO A 229 -0.67 15.76 -2.26
C PRO A 229 -1.91 16.36 -2.98
N GLN A 230 -3.13 15.92 -2.64
CA GLN A 230 -4.36 16.17 -3.40
C GLN A 230 -4.71 17.64 -3.60
N GLN A 231 -4.51 18.50 -2.59
CA GLN A 231 -4.78 19.93 -2.75
C GLN A 231 -3.68 20.61 -3.58
N TYR A 232 -2.41 20.30 -3.31
CA TYR A 232 -1.29 20.91 -4.03
C TYR A 232 -1.31 20.58 -5.52
N LYS A 233 -1.56 19.32 -5.91
CA LYS A 233 -1.58 18.97 -7.33
C LYS A 233 -2.66 19.72 -8.12
N GLN A 234 -3.82 19.97 -7.51
CA GLN A 234 -4.87 20.81 -8.13
C GLN A 234 -4.41 22.26 -8.26
N MET A 235 -3.73 22.80 -7.25
CA MET A 235 -3.13 24.14 -7.34
C MET A 235 -2.03 24.21 -8.40
N LEU A 236 -1.24 23.14 -8.61
CA LEU A 236 -0.25 23.08 -9.69
C LEU A 236 -0.94 23.15 -11.05
N MET A 237 -2.08 22.47 -11.23
CA MET A 237 -2.88 22.57 -12.46
C MET A 237 -3.35 24.01 -12.69
N ALA A 238 -3.87 24.66 -11.63
CA ALA A 238 -4.27 26.07 -11.67
C ALA A 238 -3.11 27.03 -11.95
N SER A 239 -1.89 26.66 -11.56
CA SER A 239 -0.67 27.46 -11.75
C SER A 239 -0.05 27.32 -13.16
N GLY A 240 -0.63 26.51 -14.04
CA GLY A 240 -0.15 26.29 -15.40
C GLY A 240 0.81 25.11 -15.56
N ILE A 241 1.06 24.32 -14.50
CA ILE A 241 1.75 23.03 -14.64
C ILE A 241 0.73 22.02 -15.18
N THR A 242 0.88 21.61 -16.43
CA THR A 242 -0.16 20.81 -17.10
C THR A 242 -0.01 19.30 -16.90
N ARG A 243 1.17 18.82 -16.50
CA ARG A 243 1.46 17.39 -16.30
C ARG A 243 2.41 17.20 -15.13
N TYR A 244 1.86 16.73 -14.01
CA TYR A 244 2.55 16.59 -12.74
C TYR A 244 2.64 15.11 -12.34
N PHE A 245 3.78 14.72 -11.76
CA PHE A 245 3.84 13.51 -10.96
C PHE A 245 4.75 13.66 -9.74
N GLN A 246 4.58 12.78 -8.75
CA GLN A 246 5.47 12.68 -7.59
C GLN A 246 5.40 11.29 -6.96
N PHE A 247 6.54 10.75 -6.55
CA PHE A 247 6.57 9.65 -5.58
C PHE A 247 6.45 10.21 -4.14
N ALA A 248 5.23 10.59 -3.76
CA ALA A 248 4.94 11.29 -2.51
C ALA A 248 4.88 10.34 -1.30
N LYS A 249 5.32 10.83 -0.14
CA LYS A 249 5.04 10.21 1.16
C LYS A 249 3.70 10.71 1.69
N CYS A 250 2.86 9.77 2.08
CA CYS A 250 1.50 10.01 2.57
C CYS A 250 1.34 9.41 3.97
N PHE A 251 0.55 10.08 4.81
CA PHE A 251 0.42 9.77 6.22
C PHE A 251 -1.05 9.63 6.62
N ARG A 252 -1.42 8.54 7.30
CA ARG A 252 -2.79 8.30 7.79
C ARG A 252 -2.76 7.66 9.16
N ASP A 253 -3.43 8.27 10.13
CA ASP A 253 -3.55 7.77 11.50
C ASP A 253 -4.79 6.87 11.64
N GLU A 254 -4.77 5.76 10.89
CA GLU A 254 -5.82 4.75 10.85
C GLU A 254 -5.38 3.46 11.56
N ASP A 255 -6.37 2.63 11.91
CA ASP A 255 -6.14 1.28 12.40
C ASP A 255 -5.21 0.48 11.47
N HIS A 256 -4.19 -0.11 12.09
CA HIS A 256 -3.15 -0.82 11.37
C HIS A 256 -3.64 -2.18 10.87
N ARG A 257 -3.35 -2.48 9.60
CA ARG A 257 -3.63 -3.76 8.95
C ARG A 257 -2.39 -4.25 8.20
N ALA A 258 -2.37 -5.51 7.78
CA ALA A 258 -1.24 -6.09 7.04
C ALA A 258 -0.93 -5.35 5.72
N ASP A 259 -1.96 -4.73 5.13
CA ASP A 259 -1.93 -3.93 3.90
C ASP A 259 -1.80 -2.42 4.13
N ARG A 260 -1.61 -1.98 5.39
CA ARG A 260 -1.57 -0.56 5.80
C ARG A 260 -0.32 -0.24 6.61
N GLN A 261 0.23 0.93 6.37
CA GLN A 261 1.32 1.53 7.13
C GLN A 261 0.94 2.98 7.44
N PRO A 262 1.34 3.51 8.61
CA PRO A 262 1.03 4.90 8.97
C PRO A 262 1.69 5.90 8.02
N GLU A 263 2.85 5.53 7.46
CA GLU A 263 3.50 6.22 6.36
C GLU A 263 3.59 5.26 5.15
N PHE A 264 3.18 5.72 3.98
CA PHE A 264 3.22 4.93 2.75
C PHE A 264 3.58 5.82 1.57
N THR A 265 3.86 5.19 0.43
CA THR A 265 4.32 5.86 -0.78
C THR A 265 3.26 5.78 -1.86
N GLN A 266 2.87 6.92 -2.41
CA GLN A 266 2.03 6.99 -3.59
C GLN A 266 2.86 7.45 -4.79
N LEU A 267 2.56 6.91 -5.97
CA LEU A 267 2.88 7.60 -7.22
C LEU A 267 1.65 8.41 -7.59
N ASP A 268 1.72 9.71 -7.37
CA ASP A 268 0.64 10.64 -7.62
C ASP A 268 0.84 11.32 -8.99
N ILE A 269 -0.20 11.39 -9.80
CA ILE A 269 -0.19 11.88 -11.19
C ILE A 269 -1.40 12.80 -11.39
N GLU A 270 -1.20 13.95 -12.03
CA GLU A 270 -2.29 14.88 -12.39
C GLU A 270 -2.04 15.51 -13.77
N MET A 271 -3.11 15.68 -14.54
CA MET A 271 -3.08 16.21 -15.91
C MET A 271 -4.15 17.30 -16.08
N ALA A 272 -3.73 18.45 -16.58
CA ALA A 272 -4.63 19.49 -17.07
C ALA A 272 -5.16 19.12 -18.46
N PHE A 273 -6.34 19.66 -18.79
CA PHE A 273 -7.09 19.43 -20.01
C PHE A 273 -7.34 17.93 -20.30
N ALA A 274 -7.51 17.14 -19.25
CA ALA A 274 -7.69 15.69 -19.33
C ALA A 274 -9.02 15.25 -18.73
N ASN A 275 -9.61 14.22 -19.32
CA ASN A 275 -10.76 13.50 -18.77
C ASN A 275 -10.35 12.12 -18.20
N SER A 276 -11.31 11.38 -17.65
CA SER A 276 -11.07 10.06 -17.08
C SER A 276 -10.49 9.05 -18.08
N THR A 277 -10.89 9.13 -19.35
CA THR A 277 -10.40 8.25 -20.42
C THR A 277 -8.93 8.52 -20.74
N ASP A 278 -8.51 9.79 -20.77
CA ASP A 278 -7.10 10.15 -20.99
C ASP A 278 -6.20 9.61 -19.87
N VAL A 279 -6.63 9.76 -18.63
CA VAL A 279 -5.90 9.25 -17.46
C VAL A 279 -5.87 7.73 -17.46
N MET A 280 -7.01 7.05 -17.67
CA MET A 280 -7.05 5.58 -17.74
C MET A 280 -6.17 5.04 -18.87
N ARG A 281 -6.11 5.70 -20.03
CA ARG A 281 -5.23 5.31 -21.16
C ARG A 281 -3.76 5.47 -20.80
N LEU A 282 -3.37 6.60 -20.21
CA LEU A 282 -2.00 6.83 -19.73
C LEU A 282 -1.59 5.76 -18.71
N VAL A 283 -2.43 5.54 -17.69
CA VAL A 283 -2.16 4.59 -16.61
C VAL A 283 -2.11 3.16 -17.13
N SER A 284 -2.98 2.78 -18.05
CA SER A 284 -2.94 1.45 -18.70
C SER A 284 -1.64 1.25 -19.48
N SER A 285 -1.16 2.27 -20.20
CA SER A 285 0.15 2.24 -20.87
C SER A 285 1.33 2.15 -19.88
N LEU A 286 1.23 2.80 -18.71
CA LEU A 286 2.23 2.66 -17.64
C LEU A 286 2.23 1.22 -17.08
N VAL A 287 1.05 0.65 -16.82
CA VAL A 287 0.89 -0.72 -16.32
C VAL A 287 1.50 -1.72 -17.30
N GLU A 288 1.14 -1.65 -18.58
CA GLU A 288 1.71 -2.52 -19.61
C GLU A 288 3.25 -2.45 -19.64
N ARG A 289 3.81 -1.24 -19.60
CA ARG A 289 5.27 -1.05 -19.57
C ARG A 289 5.93 -1.61 -18.31
N ILE A 290 5.30 -1.44 -17.14
CA ILE A 290 5.75 -2.00 -15.86
C ILE A 290 5.81 -3.52 -15.95
N PHE A 291 4.72 -4.16 -16.40
CA PHE A 291 4.63 -5.61 -16.47
C PHE A 291 5.48 -6.21 -17.61
N HIS A 292 5.68 -5.48 -18.71
CA HIS A 292 6.66 -5.87 -19.74
C HIS A 292 8.10 -5.84 -19.20
N HIS A 293 8.47 -4.78 -18.46
CA HIS A 293 9.77 -4.71 -17.80
C HIS A 293 9.94 -5.83 -16.77
N PHE A 294 8.87 -6.13 -16.01
CA PHE A 294 8.86 -7.21 -15.04
C PHE A 294 9.06 -8.58 -15.70
N HIS A 295 8.27 -8.90 -16.73
CA HIS A 295 8.37 -10.11 -17.53
C HIS A 295 9.77 -10.33 -18.12
N SER A 296 10.40 -9.27 -18.64
CA SER A 296 11.66 -9.36 -19.39
C SER A 296 12.92 -9.41 -18.51
N ARG A 297 12.84 -9.02 -17.23
CA ARG A 297 14.04 -8.88 -16.35
C ARG A 297 13.98 -9.72 -15.08
N TRP A 298 12.83 -10.33 -14.78
CA TRP A 298 12.59 -11.04 -13.52
C TRP A 298 12.04 -12.44 -13.78
N SER A 299 12.52 -13.40 -12.99
CA SER A 299 12.05 -14.80 -13.01
C SER A 299 11.33 -15.09 -11.69
N PRO A 300 10.13 -15.71 -11.71
CA PRO A 300 9.50 -16.19 -10.50
C PRO A 300 10.29 -17.37 -9.94
N THR A 301 10.51 -17.33 -8.62
CA THR A 301 11.04 -18.45 -7.84
C THR A 301 10.11 -18.69 -6.66
N GLU A 302 9.58 -19.90 -6.54
CA GLU A 302 8.66 -20.23 -5.46
C GLU A 302 9.42 -20.65 -4.20
N ILE A 303 9.16 -19.95 -3.10
CA ILE A 303 9.75 -20.26 -1.79
C ILE A 303 8.61 -20.23 -0.77
N ASN A 304 8.37 -21.37 -0.11
CA ASN A 304 7.27 -21.54 0.86
C ASN A 304 5.88 -21.14 0.30
N GLY A 305 5.59 -21.46 -0.97
CA GLY A 305 4.30 -21.17 -1.63
C GLY A 305 4.10 -19.71 -2.07
N ILE A 306 5.10 -18.85 -1.88
CA ILE A 306 5.12 -17.45 -2.32
C ILE A 306 5.99 -17.35 -3.58
N GLN A 307 5.52 -16.64 -4.61
CA GLN A 307 6.33 -16.36 -5.79
C GLN A 307 7.22 -15.14 -5.57
N HIS A 308 8.54 -15.34 -5.62
CA HIS A 308 9.51 -14.27 -5.45
C HIS A 308 10.13 -13.86 -6.78
N PRO A 309 10.22 -12.54 -7.05
CA PRO A 309 10.89 -12.06 -8.23
C PRO A 309 12.40 -12.07 -8.01
N VAL A 310 13.12 -12.87 -8.81
CA VAL A 310 14.59 -12.90 -8.82
C VAL A 310 15.08 -12.17 -10.06
N TYR A 311 15.99 -11.22 -9.87
CA TYR A 311 16.55 -10.44 -10.97
C TYR A 311 17.44 -11.31 -11.87
N VAL A 312 17.16 -11.34 -13.16
CA VAL A 312 17.85 -12.23 -14.12
C VAL A 312 19.03 -11.51 -14.81
N GLY A 313 19.16 -10.20 -14.66
CA GLY A 313 20.22 -9.41 -15.29
C GLY A 313 19.95 -9.09 -16.77
N VAL A 314 20.85 -8.31 -17.35
CA VAL A 314 20.95 -8.04 -18.79
C VAL A 314 22.34 -8.48 -19.19
N GLU A 315 22.50 -9.37 -20.18
CA GLU A 315 23.78 -9.39 -20.88
C GLU A 315 23.86 -8.13 -21.75
N GLN A 316 24.92 -7.36 -21.58
CA GLN A 316 25.14 -6.13 -22.31
C GLN A 316 25.06 -6.41 -23.82
N GLY A 317 24.04 -5.87 -24.47
CA GLY A 317 23.99 -5.84 -25.93
C GLY A 317 25.23 -5.12 -26.50
N PRO A 318 25.62 -5.41 -27.75
CA PRO A 318 26.76 -4.74 -28.36
C PRO A 318 26.53 -3.22 -28.39
N LYS A 319 27.60 -2.46 -28.11
CA LYS A 319 27.64 -0.98 -28.10
C LYS A 319 26.74 -0.38 -29.18
N THR A 320 25.69 0.33 -28.77
CA THR A 320 24.86 1.11 -29.69
C THR A 320 25.71 2.18 -30.37
N LYS A 321 25.60 2.26 -31.70
CA LYS A 321 26.23 3.33 -32.49
C LYS A 321 25.56 4.66 -32.12
N LYS A 322 26.34 5.74 -32.06
CA LYS A 322 25.88 7.12 -31.80
C LYS A 322 24.66 7.47 -32.66
N PRO A 323 23.65 8.16 -32.12
CA PRO A 323 22.49 8.59 -32.89
C PRO A 323 22.93 9.60 -33.95
N LYS A 324 22.37 9.48 -35.16
CA LYS A 324 22.52 10.49 -36.20
C LYS A 324 21.62 11.68 -35.86
N LYS A 325 22.15 12.88 -36.07
CA LYS A 325 21.41 14.15 -36.01
C LYS A 325 20.26 14.10 -37.01
N GLY A 326 19.02 14.34 -36.56
CA GLY A 326 18.06 15.01 -37.44
C GLY A 326 16.57 14.68 -37.40
N ASP A 327 15.98 14.01 -36.39
CA ASP A 327 14.52 13.87 -36.36
C ASP A 327 13.91 14.56 -35.14
N ALA A 328 13.37 15.75 -35.40
CA ALA A 328 12.56 16.53 -34.50
C ALA A 328 11.16 16.67 -35.12
N THR A 329 10.16 16.37 -34.29
CA THR A 329 8.81 16.96 -34.25
C THR A 329 7.90 16.81 -35.46
N GLU A 330 6.85 15.98 -35.31
CA GLU A 330 5.53 16.28 -35.89
C GLU A 330 4.45 16.13 -34.80
N ASP A 331 3.50 17.08 -34.82
CA ASP A 331 2.48 17.34 -33.82
C ASP A 331 1.28 16.38 -33.92
N PHE A 332 0.88 15.83 -32.77
CA PHE A 332 -0.10 14.74 -32.61
C PHE A 332 -1.53 15.25 -32.32
N TRP A 333 -1.91 16.44 -32.78
CA TRP A 333 -3.18 17.08 -32.34
C TRP A 333 -4.37 16.99 -33.29
N ASP A 334 -4.26 16.35 -34.45
CA ASP A 334 -5.41 16.16 -35.37
C ASP A 334 -5.63 14.69 -35.71
N ARG A 335 -6.45 13.96 -34.93
CA ARG A 335 -7.17 12.77 -35.41
C ARG A 335 -8.55 12.66 -34.77
N ASP A 336 -9.54 12.54 -35.65
CA ASP A 336 -10.98 12.50 -35.40
C ASP A 336 -11.47 11.32 -34.55
N GLU A 337 -12.60 11.58 -33.88
CA GLU A 337 -13.38 10.65 -33.08
C GLU A 337 -14.00 9.53 -33.93
N GLY A 338 -13.37 8.35 -33.94
CA GLY A 338 -14.04 7.12 -34.39
C GLY A 338 -13.13 6.14 -35.09
N ASP A 339 -12.34 5.38 -34.32
CA ASP A 339 -12.07 3.96 -34.53
C ASP A 339 -11.07 3.47 -33.46
N TRP A 340 -11.57 2.63 -32.54
CA TRP A 340 -10.96 2.35 -31.23
C TRP A 340 -10.06 1.11 -31.19
N ALA A 341 -9.33 0.81 -32.26
CA ALA A 341 -8.46 -0.37 -32.25
C ALA A 341 -7.36 -0.36 -33.32
N GLU A 342 -6.53 0.67 -33.46
CA GLU A 342 -5.31 0.51 -34.27
C GLU A 342 -4.14 1.40 -33.78
N GLU A 343 -3.10 0.69 -33.35
CA GLU A 343 -1.67 1.03 -33.26
C GLU A 343 -1.26 2.41 -32.71
N ALA A 344 -0.94 2.43 -31.42
CA ALA A 344 -0.07 3.45 -30.86
C ALA A 344 1.39 3.12 -31.23
N ASP A 345 1.93 3.83 -32.23
CA ASP A 345 3.35 3.79 -32.55
C ASP A 345 4.18 4.38 -31.40
N PHE A 346 4.86 3.49 -30.67
CA PHE A 346 5.83 3.86 -29.66
C PHE A 346 7.22 3.99 -30.33
N PRO A 347 8.01 5.03 -30.02
CA PRO A 347 9.39 5.08 -30.49
C PRO A 347 10.18 3.88 -29.92
N GLU A 348 10.59 2.98 -30.82
CA GLU A 348 11.43 1.80 -30.58
C GLU A 348 12.85 2.21 -30.13
N GLU A 349 13.05 2.50 -28.85
CA GLU A 349 14.42 2.56 -28.28
C GLU A 349 14.78 1.39 -27.36
N ASP A 350 13.93 0.37 -27.26
CA ASP A 350 14.34 -0.95 -26.77
C ASP A 350 14.26 -1.94 -27.93
N GLN A 351 15.28 -1.94 -28.80
CA GLN A 351 15.47 -3.01 -29.79
C GLN A 351 15.27 -4.36 -29.09
N GLU A 352 14.35 -5.18 -29.63
CA GLU A 352 14.23 -6.60 -29.29
C GLU A 352 15.63 -7.20 -29.26
N VAL A 353 16.11 -7.47 -28.04
CA VAL A 353 17.35 -8.21 -27.84
C VAL A 353 17.09 -9.59 -28.42
N SER A 354 17.62 -9.86 -29.62
CA SER A 354 17.36 -11.09 -30.38
C SER A 354 17.50 -12.32 -29.47
N GLU A 355 16.37 -12.92 -29.11
CA GLU A 355 16.26 -13.91 -28.04
C GLU A 355 17.02 -15.22 -28.32
N LYS A 356 17.38 -15.45 -29.59
CA LYS A 356 17.99 -16.71 -30.05
C LYS A 356 19.49 -16.87 -29.80
N LYS A 357 20.20 -15.85 -29.31
CA LYS A 357 21.68 -15.88 -29.34
C LYS A 357 22.42 -16.08 -28.01
N PHE A 358 21.75 -16.03 -26.85
CA PHE A 358 22.48 -15.84 -25.58
C PHE A 358 22.01 -16.61 -24.32
N GLY A 359 21.23 -17.70 -24.40
CA GLY A 359 21.07 -18.66 -23.25
C GLY A 359 20.53 -18.12 -21.91
N ILE A 360 20.18 -16.84 -21.77
CA ILE A 360 19.84 -16.17 -20.49
C ILE A 360 18.64 -16.82 -19.77
N TRP A 361 17.74 -17.42 -20.54
CA TRP A 361 16.49 -18.03 -20.10
C TRP A 361 16.51 -19.56 -20.03
N GLU A 362 17.66 -20.21 -20.32
CA GLU A 362 17.75 -21.66 -20.23
C GLU A 362 17.42 -22.13 -18.79
N GLY A 363 16.34 -22.90 -18.65
CA GLY A 363 15.86 -23.42 -17.37
C GLY A 363 15.12 -22.44 -16.45
N LYS A 364 14.87 -21.17 -16.85
CA LYS A 364 14.18 -20.17 -16.02
C LYS A 364 12.73 -19.93 -16.47
N LYS A 365 11.81 -19.83 -15.50
CA LYS A 365 10.41 -19.46 -15.76
C LYS A 365 10.31 -17.96 -16.02
N ARG A 366 9.31 -17.53 -16.79
CA ARG A 366 8.96 -16.11 -16.98
C ARG A 366 7.66 -15.80 -16.22
N TYR A 367 7.52 -14.56 -15.74
CA TYR A 367 6.21 -14.06 -15.35
C TYR A 367 5.27 -14.02 -16.56
N PRO A 368 3.95 -14.11 -16.42
CA PRO A 368 3.04 -13.94 -17.55
C PRO A 368 3.20 -12.55 -18.19
N LYS A 369 3.12 -12.48 -19.52
CA LYS A 369 3.06 -11.19 -20.23
C LYS A 369 1.67 -10.58 -20.00
N LEU A 370 1.63 -9.26 -19.81
CA LEU A 370 0.39 -8.49 -19.73
C LEU A 370 0.41 -7.50 -20.90
N GLU A 371 -0.60 -7.54 -21.75
CA GLU A 371 -0.77 -6.60 -22.86
C GLU A 371 -1.99 -5.69 -22.60
N PHE A 372 -2.03 -4.53 -23.28
CA PHE A 372 -3.13 -3.58 -23.11
C PHE A 372 -4.53 -4.22 -23.31
N LYS A 373 -4.66 -5.13 -24.28
CA LYS A 373 -5.93 -5.85 -24.59
C LYS A 373 -6.43 -6.74 -23.45
N ASP A 374 -5.55 -7.08 -22.52
CA ASP A 374 -5.88 -7.92 -21.37
C ASP A 374 -6.54 -7.12 -20.24
N ILE A 375 -6.36 -5.79 -20.23
CA ILE A 375 -6.97 -4.88 -19.25
C ILE A 375 -8.48 -4.79 -19.50
N LYS A 376 -9.27 -5.11 -18.48
CA LYS A 376 -10.75 -5.07 -18.55
C LYS A 376 -11.29 -3.76 -18.01
N PHE A 377 -12.51 -3.41 -18.41
CA PHE A 377 -13.24 -2.25 -17.92
C PHE A 377 -14.61 -2.69 -17.41
N MET A 378 -14.99 -2.23 -16.22
CA MET A 378 -16.21 -2.64 -15.53
C MET A 378 -16.80 -1.47 -14.76
N THR A 379 -18.12 -1.31 -14.80
CA THR A 379 -18.76 -0.30 -13.93
C THR A 379 -18.84 -0.82 -12.49
N TYR A 380 -18.79 0.08 -11.50
CA TYR A 380 -19.00 -0.25 -10.08
C TYR A 380 -20.25 -1.12 -9.87
N THR A 381 -21.37 -0.77 -10.50
CA THR A 381 -22.61 -1.54 -10.41
C THR A 381 -22.46 -2.97 -10.94
N LYS A 382 -21.70 -3.18 -12.03
CA LYS A 382 -21.42 -4.53 -12.56
C LYS A 382 -20.50 -5.30 -11.62
N ALA A 383 -19.47 -4.65 -11.07
CA ALA A 383 -18.53 -5.24 -10.13
C ALA A 383 -19.27 -5.74 -8.87
N MET A 384 -20.02 -4.85 -8.23
CA MET A 384 -20.82 -5.20 -7.04
C MET A 384 -21.88 -6.27 -7.34
N LYS A 385 -22.58 -6.20 -8.47
CA LYS A 385 -23.62 -7.17 -8.81
C LYS A 385 -23.09 -8.58 -9.11
N HIS A 386 -21.92 -8.69 -9.76
CA HIS A 386 -21.40 -9.97 -10.24
C HIS A 386 -20.32 -10.58 -9.35
N PHE A 387 -19.61 -9.77 -8.59
CA PHE A 387 -18.50 -10.18 -7.75
C PHE A 387 -18.70 -9.81 -6.27
N GLY A 388 -19.67 -8.94 -5.97
CA GLY A 388 -19.94 -8.53 -4.59
C GLY A 388 -18.85 -7.63 -4.02
N THR A 389 -18.03 -7.01 -4.86
CA THR A 389 -16.96 -6.09 -4.46
C THR A 389 -16.62 -5.13 -5.59
N ASP A 390 -16.17 -3.93 -5.23
CA ASP A 390 -15.61 -2.92 -6.13
C ASP A 390 -14.18 -3.22 -6.60
N LYS A 391 -13.52 -4.19 -5.97
CA LYS A 391 -12.19 -4.71 -6.34
C LYS A 391 -12.26 -6.19 -6.70
N PRO A 392 -12.91 -6.55 -7.82
CA PRO A 392 -13.11 -7.95 -8.18
C PRO A 392 -11.80 -8.66 -8.49
N ASP A 393 -11.61 -9.84 -7.89
CA ASP A 393 -10.58 -10.78 -8.33
C ASP A 393 -11.13 -11.61 -9.51
N LEU A 394 -10.70 -11.28 -10.72
CA LEU A 394 -11.17 -11.92 -11.94
C LEU A 394 -10.66 -13.37 -12.11
N ARG A 395 -9.72 -13.82 -11.28
CA ARG A 395 -9.29 -15.23 -11.19
C ARG A 395 -10.36 -16.11 -10.56
N ILE A 396 -11.25 -15.51 -9.76
CA ILE A 396 -12.39 -16.20 -9.18
C ILE A 396 -13.48 -16.25 -10.26
N ASN A 397 -13.42 -17.24 -11.12
CA ASN A 397 -14.24 -17.35 -12.32
C ASN A 397 -14.53 -18.82 -12.69
N ALA A 398 -15.26 -19.02 -13.78
CA ALA A 398 -15.58 -20.34 -14.29
C ALA A 398 -14.30 -21.06 -14.78
N PRO A 399 -14.19 -22.39 -14.61
CA PRO A 399 -15.26 -23.31 -14.20
C PRO A 399 -15.46 -23.45 -12.68
N TYR A 400 -14.55 -22.91 -11.86
CA TYR A 400 -14.57 -23.13 -10.40
C TYR A 400 -15.62 -22.30 -9.67
N PHE A 401 -15.81 -21.05 -10.06
CA PHE A 401 -16.75 -20.12 -9.44
C PHE A 401 -17.63 -19.46 -10.48
N THR A 402 -18.92 -19.38 -10.17
CA THR A 402 -19.86 -18.58 -10.96
C THR A 402 -19.84 -17.11 -10.50
N ASN A 403 -20.38 -16.21 -11.33
CA ASN A 403 -20.71 -14.86 -10.89
C ASN A 403 -21.94 -14.91 -9.97
N ILE A 404 -22.05 -13.94 -9.06
CA ILE A 404 -23.22 -13.77 -8.23
C ILE A 404 -24.44 -13.43 -9.10
N ARG A 405 -25.57 -14.04 -8.77
CA ARG A 405 -26.87 -13.81 -9.41
C ARG A 405 -27.94 -13.58 -8.37
N GLY A 406 -28.88 -12.69 -8.69
CA GLY A 406 -30.10 -12.54 -7.90
C GLY A 406 -31.00 -13.76 -8.06
N ALA A 407 -31.57 -14.23 -6.95
CA ALA A 407 -32.40 -15.43 -6.90
C ALA A 407 -33.89 -15.16 -7.16
N ASN A 408 -34.24 -14.01 -7.73
CA ASN A 408 -35.64 -13.64 -8.01
C ASN A 408 -36.36 -14.65 -8.91
N ASN A 409 -35.66 -15.22 -9.90
CA ASN A 409 -36.23 -16.22 -10.81
C ASN A 409 -36.38 -17.60 -10.16
N ILE A 410 -35.63 -17.85 -9.09
CA ILE A 410 -35.69 -19.10 -8.30
C ILE A 410 -36.90 -19.04 -7.36
N LYS A 411 -37.27 -17.83 -6.90
CA LYS A 411 -38.37 -17.57 -5.95
C LYS A 411 -38.24 -18.44 -4.68
N PRO A 412 -37.14 -18.31 -3.91
CA PRO A 412 -36.98 -19.06 -2.67
C PRO A 412 -38.19 -18.86 -1.74
N PRO A 413 -38.64 -19.91 -1.03
CA PRO A 413 -39.85 -19.85 -0.22
C PRO A 413 -39.63 -18.95 1.00
N LYS A 414 -40.71 -18.34 1.50
CA LYS A 414 -40.65 -17.39 2.62
C LYS A 414 -39.93 -17.97 3.84
N ASP A 415 -40.27 -19.20 4.22
CA ASP A 415 -39.66 -19.91 5.35
C ASP A 415 -38.15 -20.11 5.20
N PHE A 416 -37.65 -20.27 3.97
CA PHE A 416 -36.19 -20.34 3.74
C PHE A 416 -35.55 -18.97 3.90
N VAL A 417 -36.18 -17.93 3.34
CA VAL A 417 -35.69 -16.55 3.43
C VAL A 417 -35.63 -16.09 4.89
N GLU A 418 -36.65 -16.41 5.69
CA GLU A 418 -36.71 -16.12 7.12
C GLU A 418 -35.65 -16.89 7.94
N LYS A 419 -35.21 -18.06 7.48
CA LYS A 419 -34.11 -18.80 8.13
C LYS A 419 -32.74 -18.21 7.87
N ILE A 420 -32.54 -17.59 6.70
CA ILE A 420 -31.24 -17.01 6.34
C ILE A 420 -31.15 -15.52 6.67
N SER A 421 -32.25 -14.84 7.00
CA SER A 421 -32.26 -13.41 7.28
C SER A 421 -33.47 -12.92 8.05
N ASN A 422 -33.24 -11.93 8.91
CA ASN A 422 -34.27 -11.20 9.65
C ASN A 422 -34.81 -9.95 8.92
N PHE A 423 -34.32 -9.64 7.71
CA PHE A 423 -34.74 -8.44 6.99
C PHE A 423 -36.18 -8.54 6.50
N THR A 424 -36.88 -7.40 6.45
CA THR A 424 -38.17 -7.31 5.77
C THR A 424 -37.94 -7.25 4.25
N ASN A 425 -38.49 -8.21 3.50
CA ASN A 425 -38.43 -8.29 2.03
C ASN A 425 -36.98 -8.18 1.44
N PRO A 426 -36.05 -9.08 1.84
CA PRO A 426 -34.66 -9.00 1.41
C PRO A 426 -34.48 -9.30 -0.08
N PHE A 427 -33.34 -8.85 -0.60
CA PHE A 427 -32.82 -9.34 -1.87
C PHE A 427 -31.96 -10.58 -1.64
N VAL A 428 -32.34 -11.70 -2.25
CA VAL A 428 -31.61 -12.97 -2.15
C VAL A 428 -30.71 -13.13 -3.36
N GLU A 429 -29.46 -13.47 -3.11
CA GLU A 429 -28.40 -13.70 -4.11
C GLU A 429 -27.78 -15.07 -3.90
N CYS A 430 -27.22 -15.63 -4.98
CA CYS A 430 -26.50 -16.88 -4.89
C CYS A 430 -25.30 -16.95 -5.85
N PHE A 431 -24.37 -17.83 -5.52
CA PHE A 431 -23.33 -18.32 -6.42
C PHE A 431 -23.05 -19.80 -6.16
N LYS A 432 -22.43 -20.43 -7.15
CA LYS A 432 -22.00 -21.83 -7.15
C LYS A 432 -20.47 -21.94 -7.19
N VAL A 433 -19.95 -22.93 -6.47
CA VAL A 433 -18.55 -23.37 -6.46
C VAL A 433 -18.45 -24.82 -6.93
N ARG A 434 -17.52 -25.11 -7.84
CA ARG A 434 -17.26 -26.44 -8.40
C ARG A 434 -15.81 -26.81 -8.14
N LEU A 435 -15.58 -27.74 -7.21
CA LEU A 435 -14.24 -28.18 -6.80
C LEU A 435 -13.85 -29.55 -7.36
N GLY A 436 -14.75 -30.23 -8.08
CA GLY A 436 -14.53 -31.60 -8.58
C GLY A 436 -14.46 -32.66 -7.47
N LEU A 437 -15.04 -32.38 -6.31
CA LEU A 437 -15.11 -33.29 -5.16
C LEU A 437 -16.38 -34.14 -5.19
N SER A 438 -16.37 -35.26 -4.45
CA SER A 438 -17.62 -35.99 -4.15
C SER A 438 -18.55 -35.12 -3.29
N PRO A 439 -19.89 -35.32 -3.30
CA PRO A 439 -20.81 -34.61 -2.41
C PRO A 439 -20.39 -34.68 -0.93
N ARG A 440 -19.89 -35.84 -0.49
CA ARG A 440 -19.41 -36.03 0.87
C ARG A 440 -18.22 -35.14 1.19
N ASP A 441 -17.23 -35.06 0.30
CA ASP A 441 -16.00 -34.30 0.55
C ASP A 441 -16.19 -32.80 0.35
N ALA A 442 -16.99 -32.39 -0.64
CA ALA A 442 -17.46 -31.00 -0.77
C ALA A 442 -18.19 -30.54 0.51
N GLY A 443 -19.06 -31.39 1.05
CA GLY A 443 -19.76 -31.14 2.30
C GLY A 443 -18.85 -31.07 3.53
N LYS A 444 -17.72 -31.79 3.55
CA LYS A 444 -16.70 -31.67 4.62
C LYS A 444 -15.94 -30.36 4.49
N PHE A 445 -15.48 -30.03 3.28
CA PHE A 445 -14.74 -28.80 3.00
C PHE A 445 -15.53 -27.57 3.42
N ILE A 446 -16.78 -27.44 2.93
CA ILE A 446 -17.57 -26.24 3.20
C ILE A 446 -17.97 -26.13 4.67
N ARG A 447 -18.28 -27.24 5.36
CA ARG A 447 -18.55 -27.21 6.81
C ARG A 447 -17.32 -26.74 7.59
N LYS A 448 -16.15 -27.34 7.33
CA LYS A 448 -14.89 -26.92 7.95
C LYS A 448 -14.62 -25.43 7.71
N PHE A 449 -14.86 -24.94 6.50
CA PHE A 449 -14.73 -23.52 6.18
C PHE A 449 -15.72 -22.66 7.00
N MET A 450 -17.00 -23.02 7.02
CA MET A 450 -18.03 -22.27 7.75
C MET A 450 -17.77 -22.27 9.26
N ASP A 451 -17.30 -23.37 9.83
CA ASP A 451 -16.91 -23.49 11.25
C ASP A 451 -15.69 -22.60 11.58
N SER A 452 -14.82 -22.34 10.59
CA SER A 452 -13.66 -21.45 10.75
C SER A 452 -13.99 -19.96 10.59
N LEU A 453 -15.15 -19.63 10.01
CA LEU A 453 -15.55 -18.27 9.66
C LEU A 453 -15.51 -17.29 10.85
N PRO A 454 -15.96 -17.64 12.07
CA PRO A 454 -15.89 -16.73 13.22
C PRO A 454 -14.47 -16.29 13.59
N ASN A 455 -13.47 -17.09 13.23
CA ASN A 455 -12.05 -16.82 13.50
C ASN A 455 -11.37 -16.03 12.37
N LEU A 456 -12.04 -15.83 11.23
CA LEU A 456 -11.51 -15.07 10.10
C LEU A 456 -11.76 -13.58 10.33
N THR A 457 -10.75 -12.87 10.83
CA THR A 457 -10.81 -11.42 11.05
C THR A 457 -11.09 -10.61 9.78
N THR A 458 -10.87 -11.20 8.61
CA THR A 458 -11.08 -10.60 7.29
C THR A 458 -12.52 -10.72 6.78
N VAL A 459 -13.36 -11.56 7.39
CA VAL A 459 -14.75 -11.78 6.98
C VAL A 459 -15.68 -11.50 8.14
N LYS A 460 -16.19 -10.27 8.20
CA LYS A 460 -17.31 -9.91 9.07
C LYS A 460 -18.59 -9.89 8.24
N LEU A 461 -19.49 -10.82 8.53
CA LEU A 461 -20.83 -10.84 7.94
C LEU A 461 -21.80 -10.08 8.84
N ASN A 462 -22.90 -9.61 8.27
CA ASN A 462 -23.97 -9.04 9.06
C ASN A 462 -24.58 -10.12 9.99
N PRO A 463 -24.65 -9.88 11.32
CA PRO A 463 -25.20 -10.86 12.27
C PRO A 463 -26.68 -11.18 12.05
N GLU A 464 -27.43 -10.32 11.36
CA GLU A 464 -28.84 -10.53 11.00
C GLU A 464 -29.03 -11.45 9.77
N CYS A 465 -27.93 -11.95 9.19
CA CYS A 465 -27.96 -12.84 8.03
C CYS A 465 -27.03 -14.04 8.23
N THR A 466 -27.52 -15.23 7.91
CA THR A 466 -26.74 -16.48 7.92
C THR A 466 -26.66 -17.06 6.51
N PRO A 467 -25.48 -17.46 6.01
CA PRO A 467 -25.37 -18.04 4.68
C PRO A 467 -26.11 -19.37 4.56
N GLY A 468 -26.98 -19.49 3.54
CA GLY A 468 -27.62 -20.76 3.18
C GLY A 468 -26.68 -21.60 2.33
N VAL A 469 -26.18 -22.71 2.88
CA VAL A 469 -25.18 -23.57 2.21
C VAL A 469 -25.82 -24.89 1.79
N PHE A 470 -25.63 -25.25 0.53
CA PHE A 470 -26.09 -26.51 -0.05
C PHE A 470 -24.97 -27.23 -0.79
N VAL A 471 -25.04 -28.55 -0.82
CA VAL A 471 -24.20 -29.39 -1.68
C VAL A 471 -25.12 -30.16 -2.60
N PHE A 472 -24.90 -30.04 -3.90
CA PHE A 472 -25.66 -30.76 -4.90
C PHE A 472 -25.28 -32.24 -4.88
N ASP A 473 -26.28 -33.10 -4.73
CA ASP A 473 -26.13 -34.55 -4.68
C ASP A 473 -27.35 -35.21 -5.33
N SER A 474 -27.19 -35.69 -6.55
CA SER A 474 -28.24 -36.37 -7.33
C SER A 474 -28.82 -37.61 -6.63
N GLY A 475 -28.10 -38.19 -5.66
CA GLY A 475 -28.57 -39.31 -4.84
C GLY A 475 -29.49 -38.92 -3.68
N GLN A 476 -29.65 -37.62 -3.38
CA GLN A 476 -30.49 -37.10 -2.30
C GLN A 476 -31.83 -36.57 -2.81
N PRO A 477 -32.90 -36.54 -1.98
CA PRO A 477 -34.15 -35.89 -2.34
C PRO A 477 -33.94 -34.44 -2.80
N LEU A 478 -34.58 -34.07 -3.92
CA LEU A 478 -34.42 -32.75 -4.56
C LEU A 478 -32.95 -32.36 -4.80
N ASN A 479 -32.10 -33.34 -5.08
CA ASN A 479 -30.67 -33.16 -5.34
C ASN A 479 -29.90 -32.50 -4.18
N GLY A 480 -30.36 -32.68 -2.93
CA GLY A 480 -29.79 -32.03 -1.76
C GLY A 480 -30.29 -30.60 -1.49
N LEU A 481 -31.27 -30.12 -2.26
CA LEU A 481 -31.85 -28.77 -2.17
C LEU A 481 -33.19 -28.73 -1.42
N SER A 482 -33.48 -29.73 -0.58
CA SER A 482 -34.78 -29.88 0.07
C SER A 482 -35.24 -28.67 0.88
N ALA A 483 -34.31 -27.92 1.50
CA ALA A 483 -34.66 -26.70 2.24
C ALA A 483 -35.13 -25.53 1.37
N LEU A 484 -34.95 -25.59 0.04
CA LEU A 484 -35.54 -24.63 -0.91
C LEU A 484 -36.99 -24.98 -1.29
N GLY A 485 -37.50 -26.15 -0.89
CA GLY A 485 -38.79 -26.67 -1.33
C GLY A 485 -38.78 -27.14 -2.79
N HIS A 486 -39.77 -27.96 -3.16
CA HIS A 486 -39.84 -28.63 -4.47
C HIS A 486 -39.80 -27.65 -5.65
N GLU A 487 -40.70 -26.67 -5.65
CA GLU A 487 -40.87 -25.72 -6.75
C GLU A 487 -39.61 -24.86 -6.98
N SER A 488 -38.97 -24.39 -5.90
CA SER A 488 -37.77 -23.55 -6.01
C SER A 488 -36.53 -24.38 -6.38
N ALA A 489 -36.43 -25.62 -5.88
CA ALA A 489 -35.35 -26.53 -6.27
C ALA A 489 -35.39 -26.86 -7.77
N GLU A 490 -36.57 -27.16 -8.31
CA GLU A 490 -36.75 -27.39 -9.76
C GLU A 490 -36.44 -26.13 -10.57
N ARG A 491 -36.93 -24.96 -10.14
CA ARG A 491 -36.60 -23.67 -10.77
C ARG A 491 -35.11 -23.39 -10.75
N PHE A 492 -34.43 -23.72 -9.65
CA PHE A 492 -32.99 -23.55 -9.52
C PHE A 492 -32.24 -24.40 -10.54
N VAL A 493 -32.54 -25.70 -10.63
CA VAL A 493 -31.90 -26.61 -11.60
C VAL A 493 -32.13 -26.12 -13.03
N LYS A 494 -33.38 -25.76 -13.37
CA LYS A 494 -33.70 -25.21 -14.69
C LYS A 494 -32.93 -23.91 -14.97
N PHE A 495 -32.81 -23.04 -13.97
CA PHE A 495 -32.04 -21.81 -14.08
C PHE A 495 -30.55 -22.09 -14.33
N THR A 496 -29.96 -23.09 -13.67
CA THR A 496 -28.54 -23.42 -13.87
C THR A 496 -28.25 -24.01 -15.24
N GLU A 497 -29.20 -24.75 -15.83
CA GLU A 497 -29.13 -25.34 -17.17
C GLU A 497 -29.43 -24.37 -18.30
N THR A 498 -30.07 -23.23 -18.02
CA THR A 498 -30.44 -22.25 -19.05
C THR A 498 -29.19 -21.69 -19.73
N GLU A 499 -29.18 -21.70 -21.07
CA GLU A 499 -28.08 -21.13 -21.87
C GLU A 499 -27.86 -19.65 -21.51
N GLY A 500 -26.62 -19.26 -21.25
CA GLY A 500 -26.28 -17.90 -20.78
C GLY A 500 -26.49 -17.64 -19.29
N SER A 501 -26.98 -18.61 -18.50
CA SER A 501 -27.02 -18.52 -17.02
C SER A 501 -25.62 -18.28 -16.43
N ARG A 502 -24.57 -18.74 -17.14
CA ARG A 502 -23.17 -18.83 -16.69
C ARG A 502 -23.03 -19.69 -15.42
N PHE A 503 -24.08 -20.44 -15.06
CA PHE A 503 -24.05 -21.45 -14.01
C PHE A 503 -23.57 -22.80 -14.53
N ASP A 504 -23.65 -23.08 -15.84
CA ASP A 504 -23.13 -24.31 -16.47
C ASP A 504 -23.62 -25.60 -15.77
N GLY A 505 -24.92 -25.64 -15.49
CA GLY A 505 -25.60 -26.72 -14.77
C GLY A 505 -25.07 -26.95 -13.35
N CYS A 506 -25.68 -27.91 -12.66
CA CYS A 506 -25.17 -28.46 -11.40
C CYS A 506 -24.59 -29.86 -11.62
N LYS A 507 -23.53 -30.19 -10.90
CA LYS A 507 -22.92 -31.52 -10.84
C LYS A 507 -22.80 -31.95 -9.39
N ASP A 508 -22.75 -33.26 -9.16
CA ASP A 508 -22.54 -33.81 -7.83
C ASP A 508 -21.27 -33.22 -7.19
N GLY A 509 -21.41 -32.74 -5.96
CA GLY A 509 -20.36 -32.05 -5.21
C GLY A 509 -20.26 -30.54 -5.47
N ASP A 510 -21.07 -29.96 -6.36
CA ASP A 510 -21.16 -28.50 -6.48
C ASP A 510 -21.72 -27.90 -5.17
N ILE A 511 -21.07 -26.87 -4.66
CA ILE A 511 -21.48 -26.13 -3.46
C ILE A 511 -22.26 -24.90 -3.92
N ILE A 512 -23.44 -24.67 -3.35
CA ILE A 512 -24.30 -23.54 -3.68
C ILE A 512 -24.48 -22.70 -2.41
N ILE A 513 -24.18 -21.41 -2.52
CA ILE A 513 -24.28 -20.45 -1.42
C ILE A 513 -25.39 -19.46 -1.75
N PHE A 514 -26.35 -19.34 -0.84
CA PHE A 514 -27.37 -18.30 -0.83
C PHE A 514 -27.07 -17.29 0.28
N HIS A 515 -27.30 -16.02 0.02
CA HIS A 515 -27.22 -14.96 1.01
C HIS A 515 -28.32 -13.94 0.77
N ALA A 516 -28.83 -13.35 1.84
CA ALA A 516 -29.82 -12.28 1.77
C ALA A 516 -29.18 -10.95 2.16
N ARG A 517 -29.69 -9.85 1.62
CA ARG A 517 -29.29 -8.51 2.00
C ARG A 517 -30.47 -7.55 1.91
N PRO A 518 -30.41 -6.38 2.56
CA PRO A 518 -31.42 -5.36 2.38
C PRO A 518 -31.58 -4.99 0.90
N ARG A 519 -32.82 -4.71 0.48
CA ARG A 519 -33.13 -4.32 -0.91
C ARG A 519 -32.87 -2.82 -1.11
N THR A 520 -31.66 -2.39 -0.79
CA THR A 520 -31.15 -1.04 -0.97
C THR A 520 -30.19 -0.96 -2.17
N LEU A 521 -29.81 0.26 -2.56
CA LEU A 521 -28.77 0.49 -3.55
C LEU A 521 -27.46 -0.16 -3.07
N LEU A 522 -26.72 -0.76 -4.00
CA LEU A 522 -25.39 -1.30 -3.71
C LEU A 522 -24.46 -0.12 -3.37
N GLN A 523 -23.94 -0.14 -2.16
CA GLN A 523 -23.08 0.89 -1.59
C GLN A 523 -21.90 0.22 -0.86
N GLY A 524 -20.82 0.98 -0.61
CA GLY A 524 -19.60 0.49 0.01
C GLY A 524 -18.73 -0.38 -0.92
N GLY A 525 -17.66 -0.95 -0.38
CA GLY A 525 -16.65 -1.67 -1.18
C GLY A 525 -16.87 -3.19 -1.30
N SER A 526 -17.70 -3.80 -0.46
CA SER A 526 -18.00 -5.25 -0.54
C SER A 526 -19.32 -5.61 0.11
N THR A 527 -20.03 -6.57 -0.49
CA THR A 527 -21.18 -7.25 0.10
C THR A 527 -20.73 -8.50 0.85
N ASP A 528 -21.55 -8.98 1.78
CA ASP A 528 -21.28 -10.21 2.55
C ASP A 528 -21.06 -11.43 1.67
N ILE A 529 -21.91 -11.61 0.64
CA ILE A 529 -21.76 -12.70 -0.33
C ILE A 529 -20.47 -12.57 -1.16
N GLY A 530 -20.01 -11.35 -1.45
CA GLY A 530 -18.72 -11.10 -2.10
C GLY A 530 -17.53 -11.49 -1.20
N ARG A 531 -17.58 -11.12 0.08
CA ARG A 531 -16.57 -11.52 1.08
C ARG A 531 -16.48 -13.04 1.22
N LEU A 532 -17.63 -13.72 1.32
CA LEU A 532 -17.72 -15.18 1.36
C LEU A 532 -17.12 -15.82 0.12
N ARG A 533 -17.49 -15.32 -1.07
CA ARG A 533 -16.99 -15.82 -2.35
C ARG A 533 -15.46 -15.78 -2.42
N ASN A 534 -14.85 -14.65 -2.03
CA ASN A 534 -13.40 -14.51 -2.01
C ASN A 534 -12.74 -15.42 -0.97
N ALA A 535 -13.31 -15.49 0.24
CA ALA A 535 -12.78 -16.32 1.32
C ALA A 535 -12.81 -17.82 0.99
N ILE A 536 -13.90 -18.32 0.38
CA ILE A 536 -14.00 -19.71 -0.05
C ILE A 536 -12.97 -20.01 -1.15
N TYR A 537 -12.76 -19.09 -2.10
CA TYR A 537 -11.72 -19.25 -3.13
C TYR A 537 -10.33 -19.39 -2.51
N HIS A 538 -9.96 -18.49 -1.59
CA HIS A 538 -8.65 -18.56 -0.93
C HIS A 538 -8.48 -19.84 -0.11
N ALA A 539 -9.52 -20.29 0.60
CA ALA A 539 -9.49 -21.56 1.33
C ALA A 539 -9.30 -22.75 0.38
N ALA A 540 -10.01 -22.77 -0.76
CA ALA A 540 -9.88 -23.85 -1.75
C ALA A 540 -8.49 -23.89 -2.41
N VAL A 541 -7.88 -22.73 -2.69
CA VAL A 541 -6.51 -22.65 -3.19
C VAL A 541 -5.50 -23.11 -2.14
N GLN A 542 -5.68 -22.72 -0.87
CA GLN A 542 -4.81 -23.15 0.23
C GLN A 542 -4.85 -24.65 0.50
N GLU A 543 -6.01 -25.29 0.35
CA GLU A 543 -6.15 -26.75 0.44
C GLU A 543 -5.72 -27.49 -0.83
N GLY A 544 -5.29 -26.78 -1.88
CA GLY A 544 -4.85 -27.37 -3.15
C GLY A 544 -5.99 -27.92 -4.01
N LEU A 545 -7.25 -27.57 -3.71
CA LEU A 545 -8.43 -27.98 -4.48
C LEU A 545 -8.57 -27.20 -5.79
N ILE A 546 -8.00 -26.00 -5.84
CA ILE A 546 -7.92 -25.16 -7.03
C ILE A 546 -6.45 -24.80 -7.24
N PRO A 547 -5.90 -24.96 -8.47
CA PRO A 547 -4.54 -24.51 -8.75
C PRO A 547 -4.45 -22.98 -8.61
N LYS A 548 -3.39 -22.51 -7.95
CA LYS A 548 -3.13 -21.08 -7.80
C LYS A 548 -2.82 -20.45 -9.17
N ASP A 549 -3.65 -19.48 -9.57
CA ASP A 549 -3.41 -18.68 -10.77
C ASP A 549 -2.45 -17.52 -10.46
N ASN A 550 -1.26 -17.59 -11.07
CA ASN A 550 -0.17 -16.61 -10.92
C ASN A 550 -0.17 -15.54 -12.02
N SER A 551 -1.19 -15.52 -12.89
CA SER A 551 -1.37 -14.46 -13.88
C SER A 551 -1.91 -13.18 -13.24
N PHE A 552 -1.66 -12.06 -13.91
CA PHE A 552 -2.13 -10.74 -13.49
C PHE A 552 -3.39 -10.39 -14.27
N HIS A 553 -4.52 -10.36 -13.59
CA HIS A 553 -5.78 -9.90 -14.15
C HIS A 553 -6.01 -8.47 -13.70
N VAL A 554 -6.02 -7.56 -14.68
CA VAL A 554 -6.16 -6.12 -14.45
C VAL A 554 -7.54 -5.65 -14.90
N VAL A 555 -8.20 -4.88 -14.05
CA VAL A 555 -9.51 -4.31 -14.35
C VAL A 555 -9.64 -2.88 -13.83
N TRP A 556 -10.14 -2.00 -14.69
CA TRP A 556 -10.66 -0.70 -14.31
C TRP A 556 -12.08 -0.86 -13.80
N VAL A 557 -12.32 -0.38 -12.58
CA VAL A 557 -13.67 -0.17 -12.06
C VAL A 557 -13.97 1.31 -12.13
N HIS A 558 -15.12 1.70 -12.68
CA HIS A 558 -15.46 3.12 -12.90
C HIS A 558 -16.96 3.40 -12.70
N GLN A 559 -17.34 4.68 -12.67
CA GLN A 559 -18.73 5.13 -12.39
C GLN A 559 -19.23 4.72 -11.00
N PHE A 560 -18.45 5.02 -9.95
CA PHE A 560 -18.91 4.78 -8.59
C PHE A 560 -20.02 5.77 -8.21
N PRO A 561 -20.78 5.50 -7.13
CA PRO A 561 -21.56 6.52 -6.47
C PRO A 561 -20.66 7.71 -6.08
N LEU A 562 -21.17 8.93 -6.20
CA LEU A 562 -20.45 10.12 -5.75
C LEU A 562 -20.46 10.26 -4.23
N PHE A 563 -21.55 9.81 -3.60
CA PHE A 563 -21.78 9.91 -2.16
C PHE A 563 -22.10 8.55 -1.55
N THR A 564 -21.71 8.37 -0.29
CA THR A 564 -22.02 7.19 0.53
C THR A 564 -22.57 7.67 1.87
N PRO A 565 -23.63 7.03 2.42
CA PRO A 565 -24.13 7.37 3.75
C PRO A 565 -23.02 7.28 4.79
N ASN A 566 -23.06 8.17 5.80
CA ASN A 566 -22.15 8.03 6.92
C ASN A 566 -22.58 6.81 7.75
N GLU A 567 -21.62 6.00 8.15
CA GLU A 567 -21.85 5.00 9.20
C GLU A 567 -21.69 5.68 10.57
N ASP A 568 -22.43 5.26 11.60
CA ASP A 568 -22.31 5.78 12.98
C ASP A 568 -20.93 5.50 13.64
N ASN A 569 -20.01 4.90 12.89
CA ASN A 569 -18.71 4.43 13.35
C ASN A 569 -17.64 5.52 13.21
N GLY A 570 -17.57 6.44 14.18
CA GLY A 570 -16.35 7.05 14.75
C GLY A 570 -15.23 7.68 13.90
N ASP A 571 -15.17 7.50 12.58
CA ASP A 571 -14.22 8.18 11.70
C ASP A 571 -14.66 9.64 11.56
N PRO A 572 -13.73 10.61 11.67
CA PRO A 572 -14.06 12.01 11.44
C PRO A 572 -14.50 12.15 9.99
N GLY A 573 -15.81 12.24 9.77
CA GLY A 573 -16.36 12.48 8.44
C GLY A 573 -15.76 13.75 7.81
N GLN A 574 -16.11 14.02 6.56
CA GLN A 574 -15.67 15.22 5.82
C GLN A 574 -16.29 16.53 6.38
N GLY A 575 -16.61 16.60 7.68
CA GLY A 575 -17.13 17.78 8.37
C GLY A 575 -18.55 18.22 7.98
N GLY A 576 -19.21 17.51 7.08
CA GLY A 576 -20.55 17.83 6.59
C GLY A 576 -21.67 17.27 7.46
N THR A 577 -22.77 18.02 7.60
CA THR A 577 -23.96 17.60 8.37
C THR A 577 -25.03 16.89 7.53
N ALA A 578 -24.74 16.57 6.26
CA ALA A 578 -25.70 16.00 5.32
C ALA A 578 -26.12 14.54 5.59
N GLY A 579 -25.49 13.86 6.54
CA GLY A 579 -25.72 12.42 6.81
C GLY A 579 -25.06 11.48 5.78
N PHE A 580 -24.25 12.02 4.88
CA PHE A 580 -23.45 11.28 3.89
C PHE A 580 -22.14 12.03 3.60
N SER A 581 -21.19 11.32 3.01
CA SER A 581 -19.86 11.83 2.64
C SER A 581 -19.51 11.44 1.21
N SER A 582 -18.49 12.10 0.64
CA SER A 582 -18.01 11.77 -0.71
C SER A 582 -17.33 10.41 -0.71
N THR A 583 -17.68 9.54 -1.65
CA THR A 583 -17.17 8.15 -1.73
C THR A 583 -15.66 8.08 -1.93
N HIS A 584 -15.09 9.01 -2.70
CA HIS A 584 -13.65 9.08 -2.96
C HIS A 584 -13.01 10.27 -2.23
N HIS A 585 -13.37 11.49 -2.60
CA HIS A 585 -13.03 12.74 -1.89
C HIS A 585 -13.92 13.88 -2.40
N PRO A 586 -14.07 14.99 -1.65
CA PRO A 586 -15.02 16.07 -1.99
C PRO A 586 -14.74 16.84 -3.28
N PHE A 587 -13.54 16.70 -3.86
CA PHE A 587 -13.16 17.36 -5.11
C PHE A 587 -13.52 16.57 -6.38
N THR A 588 -14.21 15.43 -6.24
CA THR A 588 -14.53 14.54 -7.37
C THR A 588 -15.68 15.11 -8.20
N ALA A 589 -15.49 15.19 -9.52
CA ALA A 589 -16.53 15.63 -10.42
C ALA A 589 -17.66 14.59 -10.56
N PRO A 590 -18.93 15.02 -10.61
CA PRO A 590 -20.02 14.18 -11.09
C PRO A 590 -19.75 13.73 -12.53
N LEU A 591 -20.20 12.51 -12.86
CA LEU A 591 -19.98 11.88 -14.16
C LEU A 591 -20.59 12.71 -15.30
N THR A 592 -21.81 13.22 -15.10
CA THR A 592 -22.54 14.00 -16.11
C THR A 592 -23.11 15.29 -15.53
N VAL A 593 -23.57 16.19 -16.41
CA VAL A 593 -24.30 17.39 -16.02
C VAL A 593 -25.60 17.04 -15.27
N LYS A 594 -26.27 15.95 -15.68
CA LYS A 594 -27.46 15.45 -14.97
C LYS A 594 -27.12 15.01 -13.55
N ASP A 595 -26.01 14.30 -13.38
CA ASP A 595 -25.50 13.88 -12.07
C ASP A 595 -25.23 15.10 -11.17
N PHE A 596 -24.65 16.19 -11.71
CA PHE A 596 -24.43 17.43 -10.97
C PHE A 596 -25.74 18.02 -10.42
N PHE A 597 -26.77 18.19 -11.26
CA PHE A 597 -28.05 18.75 -10.81
C PHE A 597 -28.82 17.83 -9.86
N CYS A 598 -28.64 16.50 -9.96
CA CYS A 598 -29.27 15.54 -9.06
C CYS A 598 -28.57 15.43 -7.69
N ALA A 599 -27.39 16.01 -7.50
CA ALA A 599 -26.57 15.84 -6.29
C ALA A 599 -27.28 16.29 -5.01
N LYS A 600 -28.10 17.35 -5.08
CA LYS A 600 -28.84 17.87 -3.93
C LYS A 600 -30.09 17.04 -3.61
N ASP A 601 -30.86 16.68 -4.63
CA ASP A 601 -32.18 16.07 -4.42
C ASP A 601 -32.13 14.54 -4.28
N LYS A 602 -31.19 13.88 -4.97
CA LYS A 602 -31.06 12.42 -5.03
C LYS A 602 -29.58 12.01 -4.96
N PRO A 603 -28.86 12.35 -3.88
CA PRO A 603 -27.40 12.16 -3.77
C PRO A 603 -26.95 10.72 -4.03
N PHE A 604 -27.70 9.73 -3.56
CA PHE A 604 -27.34 8.31 -3.71
C PHE A 604 -27.53 7.74 -5.13
N ASN A 605 -28.15 8.50 -6.04
CA ASN A 605 -28.28 8.13 -7.46
C ASN A 605 -27.20 8.75 -8.34
N VAL A 606 -26.39 9.66 -7.77
CA VAL A 606 -25.39 10.43 -8.51
C VAL A 606 -24.12 9.60 -8.70
N LYS A 607 -23.64 9.56 -9.94
CA LYS A 607 -22.39 8.89 -10.29
C LYS A 607 -21.23 9.86 -10.31
N ALA A 608 -20.07 9.40 -9.86
CA ALA A 608 -18.79 10.07 -9.95
C ALA A 608 -18.06 9.73 -11.25
N ASP A 609 -17.25 10.67 -11.73
CA ASP A 609 -16.21 10.41 -12.73
C ASP A 609 -14.91 9.93 -12.07
N ASN A 610 -15.04 8.92 -11.20
CA ASN A 610 -13.93 8.25 -10.54
C ASN A 610 -13.68 6.87 -11.17
N TYR A 611 -12.47 6.38 -10.97
CA TYR A 611 -11.98 5.16 -11.55
C TYR A 611 -10.85 4.57 -10.70
N ASP A 612 -10.95 3.27 -10.44
CA ASP A 612 -9.99 2.50 -9.66
C ASP A 612 -9.37 1.41 -10.52
N LEU A 613 -8.07 1.21 -10.36
CA LEU A 613 -7.33 0.13 -10.99
C LEU A 613 -7.17 -1.02 -9.99
N VAL A 614 -7.65 -2.18 -10.39
CA VAL A 614 -7.65 -3.39 -9.57
C VAL A 614 -6.82 -4.46 -10.26
N ILE A 615 -5.92 -5.07 -9.50
CA ILE A 615 -5.12 -6.22 -9.95
C ILE A 615 -5.36 -7.36 -8.97
N ASN A 616 -5.87 -8.50 -9.47
CA ASN A 616 -6.04 -9.72 -8.67
C ASN A 616 -6.80 -9.50 -7.34
N GLY A 617 -7.88 -8.69 -7.38
CA GLY A 617 -8.69 -8.37 -6.20
C GLY A 617 -8.13 -7.28 -5.28
N VAL A 618 -7.01 -6.67 -5.65
CA VAL A 618 -6.34 -5.61 -4.89
C VAL A 618 -6.45 -4.30 -5.65
N GLU A 619 -7.05 -3.29 -5.02
CA GLU A 619 -7.04 -1.90 -5.51
C GLU A 619 -5.60 -1.35 -5.42
N VAL A 620 -4.93 -1.22 -6.55
CA VAL A 620 -3.54 -0.75 -6.64
C VAL A 620 -3.44 0.76 -6.82
N GLY A 621 -4.55 1.42 -7.16
CA GLY A 621 -4.65 2.87 -7.25
C GLY A 621 -6.03 3.34 -7.67
N GLY A 622 -6.29 4.63 -7.50
CA GLY A 622 -7.57 5.27 -7.79
C GLY A 622 -7.39 6.71 -8.22
N GLY A 623 -8.41 7.26 -8.86
CA GLY A 623 -8.39 8.62 -9.38
C GLY A 623 -9.78 9.13 -9.74
N SER A 624 -9.85 10.41 -10.07
CA SER A 624 -11.06 11.02 -10.60
C SER A 624 -10.77 12.25 -11.43
N ARG A 625 -11.72 12.62 -12.30
CA ARG A 625 -11.80 13.99 -12.81
C ARG A 625 -12.19 14.92 -11.66
N ARG A 626 -11.56 16.09 -11.60
CA ARG A 626 -11.78 17.07 -10.53
C ARG A 626 -12.81 18.12 -10.92
N ILE A 627 -13.44 18.70 -9.90
CA ILE A 627 -14.23 19.91 -10.07
C ILE A 627 -13.26 21.10 -10.18
N HIS A 628 -13.08 21.62 -11.40
CA HIS A 628 -12.14 22.72 -11.65
C HIS A 628 -12.73 24.11 -11.39
N ALA A 629 -14.05 24.26 -11.45
CA ALA A 629 -14.72 25.54 -11.28
C ALA A 629 -15.03 25.80 -9.80
N ALA A 630 -14.46 26.87 -9.23
CA ALA A 630 -14.64 27.25 -7.83
C ALA A 630 -16.12 27.33 -7.42
N ARG A 631 -16.99 27.92 -8.26
CA ARG A 631 -18.43 28.03 -7.99
C ARG A 631 -19.13 26.67 -7.85
N HIS A 632 -18.71 25.67 -8.62
CA HIS A 632 -19.31 24.33 -8.57
C HIS A 632 -18.79 23.57 -7.35
N GLN A 633 -17.51 23.74 -7.01
CA GLN A 633 -16.92 23.14 -5.81
C GLN A 633 -17.58 23.71 -4.55
N ASP A 634 -17.74 25.04 -4.48
CA ASP A 634 -18.41 25.73 -3.38
C ASP A 634 -19.85 25.22 -3.19
N TRP A 635 -20.63 25.11 -4.27
CA TRP A 635 -21.98 24.53 -4.22
C TRP A 635 -21.99 23.08 -3.72
N ILE A 636 -21.06 22.23 -4.16
CA ILE A 636 -20.99 20.84 -3.66
C ILE A 636 -20.65 20.80 -2.16
N LEU A 637 -19.69 21.61 -1.70
CA LEU A 637 -19.30 21.61 -0.29
C LEU A 637 -20.40 22.20 0.62
N ARG A 638 -20.98 23.35 0.24
CA ARG A 638 -21.97 24.07 1.04
C ARG A 638 -23.38 23.51 0.89
N ASP A 639 -23.88 23.38 -0.33
CA ASP A 639 -25.29 23.06 -0.57
C ASP A 639 -25.58 21.57 -0.51
N VAL A 640 -24.63 20.72 -0.93
CA VAL A 640 -24.80 19.26 -0.98
C VAL A 640 -24.26 18.59 0.28
N LEU A 641 -22.98 18.81 0.61
CA LEU A 641 -22.35 18.19 1.79
C LEU A 641 -22.67 18.91 3.11
N LYS A 642 -23.23 20.12 3.06
CA LYS A 642 -23.56 20.92 4.25
C LYS A 642 -22.36 21.18 5.17
N MET A 643 -21.21 21.51 4.58
CA MET A 643 -20.07 22.01 5.36
C MET A 643 -20.37 23.38 5.98
N THR A 644 -19.89 23.59 7.21
CA THR A 644 -19.99 24.89 7.91
C THR A 644 -19.02 25.92 7.32
N ASP A 645 -19.16 27.18 7.70
CA ASP A 645 -18.24 28.24 7.28
C ASP A 645 -16.81 28.00 7.74
N GLU A 646 -16.61 27.41 8.92
CA GLU A 646 -15.29 27.01 9.41
C GLU A 646 -14.69 25.90 8.54
N GLY A 647 -15.48 24.91 8.16
CA GLY A 647 -15.06 23.85 7.22
C GLY A 647 -14.71 24.42 5.85
N MET A 648 -15.50 25.36 5.35
CA MET A 648 -15.24 26.05 4.09
C MET A 648 -13.94 26.89 4.15
N ALA A 649 -13.66 27.56 5.27
CA ALA A 649 -12.44 28.33 5.47
C ALA A 649 -11.17 27.46 5.34
N GLN A 650 -11.27 26.17 5.66
CA GLN A 650 -10.16 25.22 5.50
C GLN A 650 -9.83 24.94 4.03
N PHE A 651 -10.76 25.15 3.09
CA PHE A 651 -10.54 24.98 1.64
C PHE A 651 -10.43 26.30 0.86
N SER A 652 -10.43 27.44 1.54
CA SER A 652 -10.37 28.78 0.94
C SER A 652 -9.24 28.95 -0.09
N HIS A 653 -8.01 28.55 0.25
CA HIS A 653 -6.85 28.61 -0.64
C HIS A 653 -7.02 27.77 -1.91
N LEU A 654 -7.68 26.62 -1.82
CA LEU A 654 -7.99 25.79 -2.98
C LEU A 654 -9.04 26.48 -3.86
N LEU A 655 -10.12 26.99 -3.26
CA LEU A 655 -11.17 27.71 -4.00
C LEU A 655 -10.65 28.97 -4.69
N GLU A 656 -9.73 29.70 -4.06
CA GLU A 656 -9.02 30.84 -4.66
C GLU A 656 -8.19 30.41 -5.87
N ALA A 657 -7.41 29.32 -5.73
CA ALA A 657 -6.65 28.77 -6.86
C ALA A 657 -7.56 28.32 -8.01
N LEU A 658 -8.70 27.68 -7.71
CA LEU A 658 -9.70 27.30 -8.72
C LEU A 658 -10.29 28.53 -9.43
N ARG A 659 -10.56 29.61 -8.68
CA ARG A 659 -11.11 30.87 -9.21
C ARG A 659 -10.14 31.59 -10.15
N ALA A 660 -8.84 31.35 -10.04
CA ALA A 660 -7.81 31.93 -10.91
C ALA A 660 -7.79 31.36 -12.34
N GLY A 661 -8.81 30.59 -12.75
CA GLY A 661 -8.89 29.99 -14.09
C GLY A 661 -8.32 28.58 -14.15
N CYS A 662 -8.59 27.76 -13.13
CA CYS A 662 -8.10 26.38 -13.12
C CYS A 662 -8.69 25.57 -14.30
N PRO A 663 -7.83 24.92 -15.11
CA PRO A 663 -8.30 24.14 -16.25
C PRO A 663 -9.05 22.88 -15.80
N PRO A 664 -9.92 22.29 -16.64
CA PRO A 664 -10.39 20.93 -16.41
C PRO A 664 -9.19 20.00 -16.19
N HIS A 665 -9.21 19.19 -15.14
CA HIS A 665 -8.08 18.33 -14.82
C HIS A 665 -8.55 17.02 -14.19
N ALA A 666 -7.71 16.00 -14.34
CA ALA A 666 -7.95 14.66 -13.82
C ALA A 666 -6.62 14.04 -13.40
N GLY A 667 -6.68 13.10 -12.46
CA GLY A 667 -5.47 12.46 -11.97
C GLY A 667 -5.70 11.06 -11.47
N PHE A 668 -4.61 10.46 -11.00
CA PHE A 668 -4.55 9.09 -10.52
C PHE A 668 -3.42 8.94 -9.51
N ALA A 669 -3.63 8.12 -8.49
CA ALA A 669 -2.61 7.80 -7.50
C ALA A 669 -2.46 6.28 -7.37
N PHE A 670 -1.27 5.75 -7.64
CA PHE A 670 -0.96 4.36 -7.27
C PHE A 670 -0.58 4.29 -5.81
N GLY A 671 -1.11 3.29 -5.09
CA GLY A 671 -0.49 2.79 -3.87
C GLY A 671 0.79 2.04 -4.24
N PHE A 672 1.92 2.74 -4.31
CA PHE A 672 3.16 2.19 -4.86
C PHE A 672 3.66 0.98 -4.05
N ASP A 673 3.55 1.04 -2.72
CA ASP A 673 3.87 -0.11 -1.85
C ASP A 673 3.00 -1.33 -2.17
N ARG A 674 1.71 -1.11 -2.45
CA ARG A 674 0.76 -2.17 -2.76
C ARG A 674 0.98 -2.75 -4.15
N LEU A 675 1.29 -1.93 -5.14
CA LEU A 675 1.66 -2.39 -6.48
C LEU A 675 2.86 -3.35 -6.41
N ILE A 676 3.93 -2.97 -5.71
CA ILE A 676 5.11 -3.85 -5.56
C ILE A 676 4.76 -5.12 -4.78
N ALA A 677 3.92 -5.02 -3.73
CA ALA A 677 3.46 -6.19 -2.98
C ALA A 677 2.68 -7.19 -3.86
N VAL A 678 1.77 -6.70 -4.72
CA VAL A 678 1.01 -7.53 -5.68
C VAL A 678 1.95 -8.17 -6.70
N MET A 679 2.92 -7.43 -7.24
CA MET A 679 3.91 -7.98 -8.19
C MET A 679 4.79 -9.07 -7.55
N CYS A 680 5.03 -8.98 -6.24
CA CYS A 680 5.81 -9.97 -5.47
C CYS A 680 4.95 -11.06 -4.82
N ASP A 681 3.63 -11.08 -5.07
CA ASP A 681 2.69 -12.02 -4.46
C ASP A 681 2.85 -12.16 -2.93
N VAL A 682 3.11 -11.02 -2.25
CA VAL A 682 3.28 -10.99 -0.80
C VAL A 682 2.04 -10.46 -0.09
N PRO A 683 1.66 -11.05 1.06
CA PRO A 683 0.43 -10.67 1.76
C PRO A 683 0.54 -9.32 2.49
N SER A 684 1.76 -8.81 2.73
CA SER A 684 1.98 -7.56 3.45
C SER A 684 2.90 -6.62 2.69
N VAL A 685 2.53 -5.33 2.68
CA VAL A 685 3.38 -4.25 2.16
C VAL A 685 4.70 -4.10 2.94
N ARG A 686 4.78 -4.66 4.16
CA ARG A 686 6.00 -4.66 4.98
C ARG A 686 7.17 -5.40 4.32
N ASP A 687 6.87 -6.37 3.46
CA ASP A 687 7.87 -7.18 2.75
C ASP A 687 8.52 -6.45 1.57
N VAL A 688 8.00 -5.27 1.22
CA VAL A 688 8.50 -4.42 0.13
C VAL A 688 8.93 -3.03 0.62
N ILE A 689 8.94 -2.82 1.94
CA ILE A 689 9.41 -1.62 2.62
C ILE A 689 10.69 -1.96 3.38
N ALA A 690 11.70 -1.08 3.29
CA ALA A 690 13.00 -1.31 3.92
C ALA A 690 12.88 -1.41 5.44
N PHE A 691 12.22 -0.43 6.08
CA PHE A 691 12.04 -0.36 7.53
C PHE A 691 10.56 -0.11 7.87
N PRO A 692 9.73 -1.18 7.84
CA PRO A 692 8.30 -1.04 8.10
C PRO A 692 7.98 -0.90 9.59
N LYS A 693 6.80 -0.35 9.90
CA LYS A 693 6.21 -0.32 11.24
C LYS A 693 5.36 -1.56 11.50
N ASN A 694 5.30 -2.01 12.76
CA ASN A 694 4.47 -3.13 13.19
C ASN A 694 2.96 -2.75 13.25
N ASN A 695 2.11 -3.66 13.76
CA ASN A 695 0.66 -3.42 13.91
C ASN A 695 0.31 -2.35 14.96
N LYS A 696 1.28 -1.81 15.70
CA LYS A 696 1.11 -0.71 16.67
C LYS A 696 1.71 0.60 16.17
N GLY A 697 2.16 0.64 14.91
CA GLY A 697 2.85 1.80 14.36
C GLY A 697 4.29 1.95 14.85
N GLU A 698 4.86 0.92 15.49
CA GLU A 698 6.19 0.98 16.08
C GLU A 698 7.28 0.50 15.12
N ASP A 699 8.41 1.20 15.11
CA ASP A 699 9.67 0.71 14.53
C ASP A 699 10.44 -0.05 15.62
N GLN A 700 10.45 -1.38 15.51
CA GLN A 700 11.12 -2.23 16.49
C GLN A 700 12.66 -2.20 16.39
N MET A 701 13.22 -1.68 15.29
CA MET A 701 14.67 -1.59 15.12
C MET A 701 15.24 -0.42 15.91
N VAL A 702 14.61 0.74 15.81
CA VAL A 702 15.08 1.96 16.51
C VAL A 702 14.30 2.29 17.78
N GLY A 703 13.21 1.57 18.05
CA GLY A 703 12.36 1.80 19.23
C GLY A 703 11.53 3.09 19.13
N SER A 704 10.96 3.36 17.95
CA SER A 704 10.09 4.53 17.71
C SER A 704 8.62 4.12 17.70
N PRO A 705 7.67 4.95 18.17
CA PRO A 705 7.88 6.24 18.84
C PRO A 705 8.52 6.11 20.22
N ALA A 706 9.22 7.15 20.66
CA ALA A 706 9.87 7.21 21.98
C ALA A 706 9.30 8.37 22.81
N LYS A 707 9.41 8.28 24.15
CA LYS A 707 9.00 9.36 25.04
C LYS A 707 9.91 10.59 24.84
N ILE A 708 9.30 11.75 24.65
CA ILE A 708 10.00 13.04 24.58
C ILE A 708 10.41 13.55 25.97
N THR A 709 11.51 14.30 26.03
CA THR A 709 12.05 14.85 27.29
C THR A 709 11.21 16.02 27.81
N PRO A 710 11.29 16.36 29.11
CA PRO A 710 10.60 17.52 29.67
C PRO A 710 10.94 18.84 28.96
N GLU A 711 12.19 19.04 28.54
CA GLU A 711 12.62 20.23 27.82
C GLU A 711 11.96 20.32 26.43
N GLN A 712 11.82 19.18 25.74
CA GLN A 712 11.10 19.11 24.47
C GLN A 712 9.61 19.44 24.67
N ARG A 713 8.96 18.86 25.70
CA ARG A 713 7.56 19.19 26.05
C ARG A 713 7.37 20.67 26.31
N LYS A 714 8.28 21.28 27.07
CA LYS A 714 8.27 22.73 27.35
C LYS A 714 8.41 23.55 26.07
N THR A 715 9.34 23.18 25.20
CA THR A 715 9.64 23.89 23.94
C THR A 715 8.46 23.90 22.96
N TYR A 716 7.66 22.84 22.95
CA TYR A 716 6.53 22.67 22.02
C TYR A 716 5.16 22.87 22.67
N HIS A 717 5.11 23.21 23.96
CA HIS A 717 3.85 23.42 24.71
C HIS A 717 2.89 22.23 24.64
N ILE A 718 3.43 21.00 24.68
CA ILE A 718 2.66 19.76 24.58
C ILE A 718 2.72 18.98 25.89
N PHE A 719 1.59 18.37 26.28
CA PHE A 719 1.46 17.58 27.51
C PHE A 719 1.80 18.36 28.81
N GLN A 720 1.56 19.67 28.80
CA GLN A 720 1.57 20.48 30.03
C GLN A 720 0.17 20.34 30.67
N GLU A 721 0.12 20.02 31.96
CA GLU A 721 -1.13 20.13 32.72
C GLU A 721 -1.56 21.60 32.68
N LEU A 722 -2.81 21.86 32.29
CA LEU A 722 -3.39 23.19 32.45
C LEU A 722 -3.48 23.43 33.96
N GLU A 723 -2.63 24.32 34.48
CA GLU A 723 -2.87 24.91 35.79
C GLU A 723 -4.27 25.54 35.75
N PRO A 724 -5.17 25.24 36.70
CA PRO A 724 -6.47 25.90 36.74
C PRO A 724 -6.24 27.41 36.81
N GLU A 725 -6.92 28.17 35.96
CA GLU A 725 -6.86 29.64 35.95
C GLU A 725 -7.14 30.15 37.36
N SER A 726 -6.08 30.63 38.03
CA SER A 726 -6.23 31.34 39.30
C SER A 726 -6.91 32.67 39.02
N GLU A 727 -7.96 32.92 39.79
CA GLU A 727 -8.78 34.12 39.71
C GLU A 727 -7.92 35.40 39.72
N VAL A 728 -8.41 36.34 38.91
CA VAL A 728 -7.92 37.69 38.69
C VAL A 728 -7.47 38.35 40.00
N ALA A 729 -6.22 38.82 39.99
CA ALA A 729 -5.65 39.67 41.03
C ALA A 729 -6.45 40.97 41.18
N GLU A 730 -7.08 41.16 42.34
CA GLU A 730 -7.47 42.48 42.83
C GLU A 730 -6.27 43.24 43.42
N SER A 731 -6.38 44.55 43.27
CA SER A 731 -5.37 45.60 43.34
C SER A 731 -4.82 45.95 44.74
N GLU A 732 -3.55 46.35 44.72
CA GLU A 732 -2.89 47.42 45.51
C GLU A 732 -3.09 47.51 47.04
N SER A 733 -1.99 47.30 47.79
CA SER A 733 -1.39 48.34 48.64
C SER A 733 0.00 47.92 49.17
N LYS A 734 0.96 48.86 49.13
CA LYS A 734 2.25 48.84 49.84
C LYS A 734 2.18 49.84 51.01
N PRO A 735 3.17 49.92 51.91
CA PRO A 735 4.11 48.92 52.45
C PRO A 735 4.10 48.95 54.01
N VAL A 736 4.97 48.21 54.72
CA VAL A 736 5.74 48.67 55.92
C VAL A 736 6.52 47.52 56.61
N ALA A 737 7.82 47.78 56.79
CA ALA A 737 8.79 47.37 57.82
C ALA A 737 8.97 45.89 58.29
N GLU A 738 10.23 45.42 58.12
CA GLU A 738 10.94 44.47 59.00
C GLU A 738 11.17 45.09 60.40
N PRO A 739 11.29 44.32 61.51
CA PRO A 739 12.52 43.56 61.80
C PRO A 739 12.37 42.19 62.51
N GLU A 740 13.41 41.36 62.28
CA GLU A 740 14.13 40.43 63.17
C GLU A 740 13.37 39.58 64.23
N VAL A 741 13.68 38.27 64.29
CA VAL A 741 14.42 37.60 65.40
C VAL A 741 14.36 36.06 65.25
N GLU A 742 15.56 35.46 65.40
CA GLU A 742 15.97 34.11 65.86
C GLU A 742 14.88 33.05 66.15
N SER A 743 15.03 31.75 65.86
CA SER A 743 16.09 30.85 66.34
C SER A 743 15.72 29.39 65.95
N LYS A 744 16.75 28.53 65.74
CA LYS A 744 16.93 27.15 66.29
C LYS A 744 15.77 26.13 66.15
N LEU A 745 15.92 24.83 65.89
CA LEU A 745 16.99 23.82 65.99
C LEU A 745 16.34 22.51 65.44
N GLU A 746 17.17 21.57 64.95
CA GLU A 746 17.09 20.08 65.11
C GLU A 746 15.75 19.33 64.88
N SER A 747 15.66 18.11 64.36
CA SER A 747 16.59 17.00 64.13
C SER A 747 15.85 15.92 63.31
N GLU A 748 16.63 15.07 62.63
CA GLU A 748 16.27 13.81 61.95
C GLU A 748 15.70 12.70 62.90
N PRO A 749 15.71 11.39 62.56
CA PRO A 749 14.81 10.62 61.68
C PRO A 749 14.30 9.32 62.38
N ALA A 750 13.49 8.48 61.70
CA ALA A 750 13.40 7.00 61.83
C ALA A 750 12.13 6.52 61.09
N GLU A 751 12.22 5.69 60.04
CA GLU A 751 12.41 4.23 60.00
C GLU A 751 11.20 3.36 60.40
N SER A 752 11.07 2.26 59.63
CA SER A 752 10.40 0.97 59.87
C SER A 752 9.02 0.78 59.22
N GLU A 753 8.96 -0.05 58.17
CA GLU A 753 8.59 -1.49 58.15
C GLU A 753 7.07 -1.72 58.23
N SER A 754 6.45 -2.06 57.09
CA SER A 754 6.06 -3.44 56.71
C SER A 754 4.69 -3.87 57.24
N SER A 755 3.79 -4.26 56.34
CA SER A 755 3.09 -5.55 56.35
C SER A 755 1.87 -5.56 55.43
N LYS A 756 1.68 -6.71 54.81
CA LYS A 756 0.53 -7.17 54.00
C LYS A 756 -0.77 -7.14 54.82
N VAL A 757 -1.92 -7.02 54.16
CA VAL A 757 -3.04 -7.99 54.16
C VAL A 757 -4.05 -7.63 53.05
N SER A 758 -4.64 -8.68 52.51
CA SER A 758 -5.55 -8.88 51.39
C SER A 758 -7.06 -8.65 51.70
N GLU A 759 -7.79 -8.25 50.64
CA GLU A 759 -9.21 -8.53 50.29
C GLU A 759 -10.37 -8.05 51.21
N PRO A 760 -11.65 -7.98 50.75
CA PRO A 760 -12.22 -8.13 49.40
C PRO A 760 -13.29 -7.06 48.99
N GLU A 761 -13.74 -7.23 47.75
CA GLU A 761 -15.00 -6.87 47.06
C GLU A 761 -16.18 -6.28 47.86
N LEU A 762 -16.85 -5.29 47.25
CA LEU A 762 -18.25 -4.95 47.48
C LEU A 762 -18.90 -4.44 46.18
N GLU A 763 -19.89 -5.20 45.70
CA GLU A 763 -20.90 -4.80 44.72
C GLU A 763 -21.86 -3.74 45.29
N SER A 764 -22.32 -2.82 44.46
CA SER A 764 -23.61 -2.09 44.62
C SER A 764 -24.05 -1.63 43.22
N THR A 765 -25.05 -2.28 42.59
CA THR A 765 -26.51 -2.05 42.64
C THR A 765 -26.97 -0.63 42.33
N SER A 766 -27.40 -0.44 41.08
CA SER A 766 -28.68 0.14 40.62
C SER A 766 -29.31 1.33 41.36
N GLU A 767 -29.55 2.45 40.67
CA GLU A 767 -30.83 2.85 40.05
C GLU A 767 -30.73 4.26 39.41
N PRO A 768 -31.57 4.62 38.41
CA PRO A 768 -31.54 5.89 37.70
C PRO A 768 -32.57 6.90 38.23
N GLU A 769 -32.23 8.20 38.19
CA GLU A 769 -33.15 9.31 38.48
C GLU A 769 -33.85 9.86 37.22
N PRO A 770 -35.03 10.52 37.37
CA PRO A 770 -36.06 10.56 36.33
C PRO A 770 -36.17 11.88 35.55
N GLU A 771 -36.90 11.77 34.45
CA GLU A 771 -37.39 12.82 33.55
C GLU A 771 -38.28 13.85 34.26
N VAL A 772 -38.14 15.13 33.88
CA VAL A 772 -39.09 16.20 34.22
C VAL A 772 -39.63 16.80 32.92
N GLU A 773 -40.91 16.52 32.65
CA GLU A 773 -41.75 17.26 31.72
C GLU A 773 -42.04 18.68 32.26
N SER A 774 -42.06 19.69 31.39
CA SER A 774 -42.90 20.87 31.60
C SER A 774 -43.54 21.31 30.29
N LYS A 775 -44.87 21.45 30.34
CA LYS A 775 -45.78 22.00 29.31
C LYS A 775 -46.32 23.34 29.81
N SER A 776 -46.32 24.34 28.94
CA SER A 776 -47.29 25.45 28.77
C SER A 776 -46.60 26.49 27.87
N GLU A 777 -47.21 27.24 26.96
CA GLU A 777 -48.60 27.59 26.68
C GLU A 777 -48.62 28.18 25.25
N THR A 778 -49.72 27.95 24.53
CA THR A 778 -50.07 28.53 23.22
C THR A 778 -50.86 29.81 23.41
N GLU A 779 -50.72 30.81 22.53
CA GLU A 779 -51.79 31.36 21.68
C GLU A 779 -51.30 32.49 20.71
N PRO A 780 -52.06 32.80 19.63
CA PRO A 780 -51.58 33.35 18.35
C PRO A 780 -52.05 34.81 18.09
N VAL A 781 -51.71 35.40 16.92
CA VAL A 781 -52.57 36.27 16.06
C VAL A 781 -51.80 36.67 14.78
N GLU A 782 -52.58 36.87 13.72
CA GLU A 782 -52.37 36.85 12.27
C GLU A 782 -51.99 38.24 11.61
N PRO A 783 -51.94 38.38 10.26
CA PRO A 783 -51.04 39.26 9.49
C PRO A 783 -51.72 40.49 8.85
N GLU A 784 -50.94 41.31 8.12
CA GLU A 784 -51.29 42.23 7.01
C GLU A 784 -50.05 43.16 6.77
N SER A 785 -49.67 43.74 5.63
CA SER A 785 -50.15 43.82 4.24
C SER A 785 -49.07 44.58 3.40
N GLU A 786 -48.94 44.27 2.11
CA GLU A 786 -48.41 45.17 1.04
C GLU A 786 -49.45 46.29 0.74
N PRO A 787 -49.28 47.30 -0.17
CA PRO A 787 -48.31 47.48 -1.27
C PRO A 787 -47.80 48.93 -1.51
N ALA A 788 -46.93 49.14 -2.52
CA ALA A 788 -47.09 50.20 -3.53
C ALA A 788 -46.00 50.16 -4.62
N GLU A 789 -46.49 50.24 -5.85
CA GLU A 789 -45.81 50.32 -7.13
C GLU A 789 -45.06 51.65 -7.34
N THR A 790 -44.08 51.68 -8.26
CA THR A 790 -44.11 52.64 -9.38
C THR A 790 -43.12 52.28 -10.48
N GLU A 791 -43.63 52.39 -11.70
CA GLU A 791 -43.02 52.12 -13.00
C GLU A 791 -41.93 53.14 -13.38
N SER A 792 -40.96 52.71 -14.19
CA SER A 792 -40.56 53.43 -15.42
C SER A 792 -39.55 52.62 -16.25
N LYS A 793 -40.03 52.17 -17.42
CA LYS A 793 -39.29 52.03 -18.68
C LYS A 793 -39.62 53.28 -19.54
N PRO A 794 -39.03 53.55 -20.73
CA PRO A 794 -38.22 52.68 -21.60
C PRO A 794 -37.00 53.37 -22.24
N GLU A 795 -36.24 52.59 -23.01
CA GLU A 795 -35.46 52.89 -24.25
C GLU A 795 -34.25 51.93 -24.27
N SER A 796 -33.72 51.36 -25.34
CA SER A 796 -34.07 51.10 -26.75
C SER A 796 -32.74 50.57 -27.34
N GLU A 797 -32.79 49.61 -28.27
CA GLU A 797 -31.68 49.26 -29.21
C GLU A 797 -30.43 48.61 -28.59
N GLN A 798 -29.69 47.67 -29.19
CA GLN A 798 -29.58 47.18 -30.56
C GLN A 798 -28.93 45.77 -30.57
N LYS A 799 -29.18 45.01 -31.64
CA LYS A 799 -28.55 43.72 -32.00
C LYS A 799 -27.10 43.89 -32.50
N SER A 800 -26.44 42.73 -32.70
CA SER A 800 -25.13 42.41 -33.33
C SER A 800 -23.98 42.36 -32.34
N GLU A 801 -23.17 41.30 -32.22
CA GLU A 801 -22.83 40.17 -33.10
C GLU A 801 -22.41 38.96 -32.24
#